data_AF-A0A971UPS7-F1
#
_entry.id   AF-A0A971UPS7-F1
#
_cell.length_a   1.000
_cell.length_b   1.000
_cell.length_c   1.000
_cell.angle_alpha   90.00
_cell.angle_beta   90.00
_cell.angle_gamma   90.00
#
_symmetry.space_group_name_H-M   'P 1'
#
loop_
_entity.id
_entity.type
_entity.pdbx_description
1 polymer ?
#
loop_
_entity_poly.entity_id
_entity_poly.type
_entity_poly.pdbx_seq_one_letter_code
_entity_poly.pdbx_strand_id
1 'polypeptide(L)'
;MRQYRLSFMVLAALAVILAPAANAVADIVYDRTIDTTGQTLGGDITDNVLITPAGSATDGGVVVKIYGGGLVTVQGTWDFRGQNNFLGGAGTLGTLHVDGGTATTDNTLIFNGCVSGGVEGESRLNVSGGTLNLVRAYANQNDSRLYVNQTGGFMNASNTFTVGHGGTQKTNVQAQYVISGGHATFSGLLVGNAGATLTSANCGSGRFEVNGLWTVQGITRTIEVVNSLQLYHTLTFNFGATGVTPIDADTFVLGTTDGANPTIELGVLDGLTAGDVAAGTYDLVRLTSAWTGSLDDIVLVVPAGSGWTVQVSNDGKALQVVIPVSNIPEADAGEDQTVHDDDGDDEETVTLDGSGSHDEGGTIVSYAWSIASTQIATGVAPQVVLPTGTHVIALVVANDQSGTDDDTVTIVVNKPPVANAGQDQSVEDADDDGLASVTLNGAASSDSDGTVVEYHWFDYDGEPIGSGSSVNASLPVGLHDIGLCVVDNSGGTGWTVVRYWVTPKIDFYVDTNNPGASDTNPGTAALPFKTIGKSVTAAASGSGQAIMVKGGVYREGLNINRPGQDDAGRITLMGAPFEKVVLTGADVLTGWTQCTQQTARNNPNWASIYCKDIDWQPSMLIQDDVALTIASSPENELWSPTATGTTTTFQDTVHLTQQAAGYWLGANLVYRGGVGMSYSRTVTGFDPATGTITFTPAKSTSCVTSDLYFFQHKVEFISGAGQWAVEKVDETTYRVFCWPAGGGTPDSYVVEADHRTYGIKFNTANNHWTFDNLEVRHVQGAGIGYSPTGAGYVVRNCVVRDNAQTGLAFTGSDTHISKCLVTGNRMGITLSGDNSSVRYCEVSHNWEDGIRCQGKGTDKPAVLNHVVAHSYVHHQLGTNHPDSIQTFGNLDQLTIDSCYLVGASQNLMSEQCRKVVLLNNIAFGSCDSSLILGSLEVEAHHNTVIGVGYQPMSWNHKAGLPQTGAFFDNVADTLHTGRCLNVNDANKPYYTADYNAYYRRETTASPVLWGQAYSWTWDDYLNASGQDAHSYNSELLLTNTPVLFRRLSRDVKPTATRIFMTTTGFSVGDNVEINFDGNLHAIVGVGADYIDISPGDSTFVRNSKAQPNAWFVANWGSATTVTRDFTPGAASPALGSGSSGGNMGSTVNPLAYELGDFNGDGRRDVPDAPPDE
;
A
#
# COMPACT_ATOMS: atom_id res chain seq x y z
N MET A 1 -11.17 -2.38 -51.62
CA MET A 1 -11.77 -1.92 -52.89
C MET A 1 -13.25 -1.64 -52.67
N ARG A 2 -13.72 -0.50 -53.20
CA ARG A 2 -15.06 0.09 -53.04
C ARG A 2 -16.16 -0.68 -53.79
N GLN A 3 -17.37 -0.61 -53.21
CA GLN A 3 -18.72 -0.48 -53.83
C GLN A 3 -19.23 -1.54 -54.82
N TYR A 4 -20.44 -2.06 -54.59
CA TYR A 4 -21.67 -1.61 -55.28
C TYR A 4 -22.94 -2.08 -54.52
N ARG A 5 -23.89 -1.16 -54.35
CA ARG A 5 -25.23 -1.28 -53.72
C ARG A 5 -26.33 -1.49 -54.80
N LEU A 6 -27.55 -1.75 -54.31
CA LEU A 6 -28.91 -1.69 -54.92
C LEU A 6 -29.33 -2.97 -55.70
N SER A 7 -30.53 -3.56 -55.56
CA SER A 7 -31.82 -3.06 -55.06
C SER A 7 -32.93 -4.14 -55.04
N PHE A 8 -33.85 -3.99 -54.06
CA PHE A 8 -35.33 -4.20 -54.09
C PHE A 8 -36.01 -5.56 -53.80
N MET A 9 -36.59 -5.62 -52.59
CA MET A 9 -38.01 -5.90 -52.21
C MET A 9 -38.73 -7.18 -52.71
N VAL A 10 -39.23 -8.01 -51.77
CA VAL A 10 -40.66 -8.20 -51.37
C VAL A 10 -40.74 -9.18 -50.17
N LEU A 11 -41.80 -9.02 -49.33
CA LEU A 11 -42.26 -9.79 -48.14
C LEU A 11 -41.60 -9.37 -46.82
N ALA A 12 -42.24 -8.71 -45.85
CA ALA A 12 -43.63 -8.72 -45.37
C ALA A 12 -44.13 -10.13 -45.01
N ALA A 13 -43.66 -10.66 -43.88
CA ALA A 13 -44.46 -11.28 -42.80
C ALA A 13 -43.58 -12.12 -41.85
N LEU A 14 -43.03 -11.51 -40.80
CA LEU A 14 -42.85 -12.05 -39.43
C LEU A 14 -41.97 -11.08 -38.63
N ALA A 15 -42.55 -10.34 -37.69
CA ALA A 15 -41.91 -9.82 -36.48
C ALA A 15 -42.96 -9.01 -35.69
N VAL A 16 -43.87 -9.75 -35.05
CA VAL A 16 -44.44 -9.33 -33.77
C VAL A 16 -43.40 -9.74 -32.71
N ILE A 17 -43.29 -8.91 -31.67
CA ILE A 17 -42.46 -9.04 -30.46
C ILE A 17 -40.99 -8.52 -30.59
N LEU A 18 -40.69 -7.51 -29.76
CA LEU A 18 -39.40 -6.88 -29.39
C LEU A 18 -38.89 -5.69 -30.23
N ALA A 19 -39.23 -4.46 -29.81
CA ALA A 19 -38.30 -3.31 -29.69
C ALA A 19 -38.99 -2.09 -29.02
N PRO A 20 -38.38 -1.46 -27.99
CA PRO A 20 -38.84 -0.19 -27.44
C PRO A 20 -38.51 0.99 -28.37
N ALA A 21 -39.20 2.10 -28.14
CA ALA A 21 -39.20 3.31 -28.95
C ALA A 21 -37.80 3.90 -29.24
N ALA A 22 -37.35 3.79 -30.48
CA ALA A 22 -36.34 4.69 -31.03
C ALA A 22 -37.05 5.81 -31.80
N ASN A 23 -37.11 7.00 -31.17
CA ASN A 23 -37.45 8.23 -31.88
C ASN A 23 -36.33 8.54 -32.88
N ALA A 24 -36.66 8.49 -34.17
CA ALA A 24 -35.80 9.07 -35.20
C ALA A 24 -35.85 10.60 -35.10
N VAL A 25 -34.87 11.20 -34.42
CA VAL A 25 -34.49 12.60 -34.66
C VAL A 25 -33.54 12.55 -35.85
N ALA A 26 -33.97 13.08 -37.00
CA ALA A 26 -33.06 13.33 -38.11
C ALA A 26 -31.93 14.25 -37.63
N ASP A 27 -30.68 14.01 -38.03
CA ASP A 27 -29.53 14.88 -37.70
C ASP A 27 -29.86 16.35 -38.03
N ILE A 28 -30.19 17.13 -37.00
CA ILE A 28 -30.42 18.57 -37.13
C ILE A 28 -29.05 19.23 -37.18
N VAL A 29 -28.73 19.88 -38.29
CA VAL A 29 -27.52 20.70 -38.40
C VAL A 29 -27.80 22.06 -37.75
N TYR A 30 -27.10 22.35 -36.65
CA TYR A 30 -27.17 23.64 -35.96
C TYR A 30 -26.19 24.63 -36.60
N ASP A 31 -26.64 25.88 -36.80
CA ASP A 31 -25.78 26.93 -37.33
C ASP A 31 -24.72 27.36 -36.30
N ARG A 32 -25.01 27.20 -35.00
CA ARG A 32 -24.07 27.42 -33.88
C ARG A 32 -24.53 26.79 -32.56
N THR A 33 -23.57 26.56 -31.65
CA THR A 33 -23.79 26.10 -30.26
C THR A 33 -23.43 27.18 -29.25
N ILE A 34 -24.21 27.34 -28.18
CA ILE A 34 -24.00 28.31 -27.10
C ILE A 34 -23.89 27.59 -25.75
N ASP A 35 -22.77 27.77 -25.06
CA ASP A 35 -22.57 27.37 -23.65
C ASP A 35 -22.89 28.56 -22.73
N THR A 36 -23.77 28.36 -21.75
CA THR A 36 -24.30 29.43 -20.89
C THR A 36 -23.74 29.41 -19.46
N THR A 37 -22.62 28.72 -19.20
CA THR A 37 -22.03 28.64 -17.86
C THR A 37 -21.80 30.03 -17.24
N GLY A 38 -22.65 30.42 -16.28
CA GLY A 38 -22.56 31.69 -15.53
C GLY A 38 -22.96 32.97 -16.28
N GLN A 39 -23.67 32.92 -17.42
CA GLN A 39 -24.09 34.12 -18.17
C GLN A 39 -25.59 34.22 -18.45
N THR A 40 -26.13 35.45 -18.45
CA THR A 40 -27.50 35.75 -18.90
C THR A 40 -27.51 36.04 -20.40
N LEU A 41 -28.27 35.28 -21.17
CA LEU A 41 -28.48 35.54 -22.61
C LEU A 41 -29.45 36.72 -22.82
N GLY A 42 -29.01 37.74 -23.54
CA GLY A 42 -29.86 38.85 -24.01
C GLY A 42 -29.53 39.23 -25.45
N GLY A 43 -30.45 38.93 -26.38
CA GLY A 43 -30.34 39.27 -27.80
C GLY A 43 -31.37 38.53 -28.65
N ASP A 44 -31.67 39.07 -29.84
CA ASP A 44 -32.61 38.46 -30.79
C ASP A 44 -31.95 37.27 -31.53
N ILE A 45 -32.58 36.09 -31.53
CA ILE A 45 -32.11 34.89 -32.26
C ILE A 45 -32.88 34.77 -33.58
N THR A 46 -32.14 34.60 -34.68
CA THR A 46 -32.71 34.58 -36.05
C THR A 46 -32.26 33.36 -36.90
N ASP A 47 -31.40 32.49 -36.36
CA ASP A 47 -30.77 31.28 -36.94
C ASP A 47 -31.03 29.99 -36.12
N ASN A 48 -30.60 28.79 -36.57
CA ASN A 48 -30.79 27.53 -35.83
C ASN A 48 -29.72 27.34 -34.75
N VAL A 49 -30.10 27.18 -33.48
CA VAL A 49 -29.15 27.21 -32.33
C VAL A 49 -29.34 26.01 -31.39
N LEU A 50 -28.21 25.41 -30.95
CA LEU A 50 -28.14 24.45 -29.84
C LEU A 50 -27.60 25.13 -28.56
N ILE A 51 -28.25 24.90 -27.41
CA ILE A 51 -27.83 25.45 -26.12
C ILE A 51 -27.56 24.31 -25.12
N THR A 52 -26.36 24.29 -24.52
CA THR A 52 -25.89 23.23 -23.60
C THR A 52 -25.33 23.82 -22.30
N PRO A 53 -25.78 23.40 -21.10
CA PRO A 53 -25.17 23.80 -19.82
C PRO A 53 -24.22 22.72 -19.26
N ALA A 54 -23.08 23.14 -18.71
CA ALA A 54 -22.22 22.29 -17.87
C ALA A 54 -22.39 22.68 -16.39
N GLY A 55 -23.39 22.08 -15.73
CA GLY A 55 -23.62 22.21 -14.28
C GLY A 55 -24.81 23.11 -13.87
N SER A 56 -25.31 22.91 -12.65
CA SER A 56 -26.54 23.53 -12.13
C SER A 56 -26.39 25.06 -11.96
N ALA A 57 -26.76 25.83 -12.97
CA ALA A 57 -26.80 27.28 -12.90
C ALA A 57 -27.95 27.74 -12.01
N THR A 58 -27.65 28.05 -10.76
CA THR A 58 -28.56 28.75 -9.84
C THR A 58 -28.40 30.26 -10.02
N ASP A 59 -29.53 30.91 -10.29
CA ASP A 59 -29.80 32.36 -10.13
C ASP A 59 -29.65 33.27 -11.37
N GLY A 60 -30.79 33.65 -11.97
CA GLY A 60 -30.94 34.70 -12.99
C GLY A 60 -31.86 34.31 -14.16
N GLY A 61 -33.14 34.71 -14.12
CA GLY A 61 -34.13 34.38 -15.15
C GLY A 61 -33.70 34.76 -16.58
N VAL A 62 -33.76 33.80 -17.50
CA VAL A 62 -33.33 33.95 -18.91
C VAL A 62 -34.50 34.36 -19.79
N VAL A 63 -34.43 35.53 -20.44
CA VAL A 63 -35.44 35.99 -21.41
C VAL A 63 -34.92 35.81 -22.83
N VAL A 64 -35.40 34.78 -23.55
CA VAL A 64 -35.06 34.54 -24.96
C VAL A 64 -36.13 35.13 -25.87
N LYS A 65 -35.75 36.00 -26.81
CA LYS A 65 -36.65 36.54 -27.85
C LYS A 65 -36.23 35.98 -29.22
N ILE A 66 -37.15 35.29 -29.90
CA ILE A 66 -36.91 34.62 -31.18
C ILE A 66 -37.67 35.36 -32.27
N TYR A 67 -36.99 35.91 -33.28
CA TYR A 67 -37.66 36.59 -34.39
C TYR A 67 -37.24 35.94 -35.72
N GLY A 68 -38.20 35.30 -36.42
CA GLY A 68 -37.94 34.59 -37.67
C GLY A 68 -37.78 33.07 -37.46
N GLY A 69 -38.00 32.29 -38.52
CA GLY A 69 -38.23 30.83 -38.48
C GLY A 69 -37.05 29.92 -38.15
N GLY A 70 -36.18 30.29 -37.20
CA GLY A 70 -35.11 29.42 -36.68
C GLY A 70 -35.59 28.39 -35.65
N LEU A 71 -34.89 27.26 -35.58
CA LEU A 71 -35.09 26.16 -34.63
C LEU A 71 -34.14 26.31 -33.43
N VAL A 72 -34.68 26.26 -32.20
CA VAL A 72 -33.87 26.28 -30.97
C VAL A 72 -34.01 24.94 -30.23
N THR A 73 -32.88 24.29 -29.94
CA THR A 73 -32.81 23.06 -29.12
C THR A 73 -32.05 23.33 -27.82
N VAL A 74 -32.61 22.86 -26.70
CA VAL A 74 -32.02 22.99 -25.36
C VAL A 74 -31.83 21.59 -24.77
N GLN A 75 -30.61 21.24 -24.37
CA GLN A 75 -30.25 19.94 -23.77
C GLN A 75 -29.82 20.10 -22.31
N GLY A 76 -30.12 19.12 -21.43
CA GLY A 76 -29.68 19.06 -20.02
C GLY A 76 -30.72 19.51 -18.98
N THR A 77 -30.32 19.58 -17.70
CA THR A 77 -31.21 19.97 -16.57
C THR A 77 -31.28 21.49 -16.39
N TRP A 78 -32.49 22.08 -16.41
CA TRP A 78 -32.72 23.52 -16.31
C TRP A 78 -33.76 23.88 -15.23
N ASP A 79 -33.47 24.91 -14.41
CA ASP A 79 -34.43 25.50 -13.46
C ASP A 79 -34.89 26.89 -13.96
N PHE A 80 -36.03 26.96 -14.65
CA PHE A 80 -36.55 28.19 -15.28
C PHE A 80 -37.30 29.12 -14.31
N ARG A 81 -36.59 29.80 -13.40
CA ARG A 81 -37.25 30.75 -12.47
C ARG A 81 -37.55 32.10 -13.15
N GLY A 82 -38.82 32.41 -13.46
CA GLY A 82 -39.27 33.73 -13.93
C GLY A 82 -40.35 33.73 -15.04
N GLN A 83 -40.85 34.92 -15.43
CA GLN A 83 -41.74 35.08 -16.60
C GLN A 83 -40.92 35.04 -17.90
N ASN A 84 -40.94 33.92 -18.61
CA ASN A 84 -40.26 33.78 -19.89
C ASN A 84 -41.25 34.05 -21.03
N ASN A 85 -40.95 35.03 -21.88
CA ASN A 85 -41.81 35.47 -23.00
C ASN A 85 -41.22 34.99 -24.34
N PHE A 86 -41.87 34.03 -24.98
CA PHE A 86 -41.57 33.66 -26.36
C PHE A 86 -42.52 34.42 -27.30
N LEU A 87 -41.96 35.30 -28.13
CA LEU A 87 -42.69 36.14 -29.09
C LEU A 87 -42.41 35.66 -30.51
N GLY A 88 -43.35 34.99 -31.18
CA GLY A 88 -43.21 34.63 -32.60
C GLY A 88 -43.45 35.84 -33.50
N GLY A 89 -42.51 36.13 -34.42
CA GLY A 89 -42.70 37.14 -35.46
C GLY A 89 -43.75 36.74 -36.51
N ALA A 90 -44.44 37.72 -37.09
CA ALA A 90 -45.55 37.51 -38.02
C ALA A 90 -45.17 36.61 -39.23
N GLY A 91 -45.89 35.50 -39.39
CA GLY A 91 -45.90 34.70 -40.63
C GLY A 91 -44.94 33.51 -40.72
N THR A 92 -44.31 33.04 -39.63
CA THR A 92 -43.38 31.89 -39.68
C THR A 92 -43.51 30.96 -38.47
N LEU A 93 -43.35 29.64 -38.70
CA LEU A 93 -43.32 28.57 -37.69
C LEU A 93 -42.16 28.79 -36.72
N GLY A 94 -42.45 28.95 -35.43
CA GLY A 94 -41.47 28.84 -34.35
C GLY A 94 -41.59 27.46 -33.67
N THR A 95 -40.49 26.69 -33.62
CA THR A 95 -40.45 25.37 -32.96
C THR A 95 -39.38 25.38 -31.87
N LEU A 96 -39.76 24.99 -30.65
CA LEU A 96 -38.85 24.81 -29.52
C LEU A 96 -38.78 23.31 -29.16
N HIS A 97 -37.57 22.77 -29.06
CA HIS A 97 -37.29 21.40 -28.61
C HIS A 97 -36.54 21.41 -27.27
N VAL A 98 -37.08 20.72 -26.26
CA VAL A 98 -36.46 20.57 -24.94
C VAL A 98 -36.21 19.09 -24.67
N ASP A 99 -34.95 18.71 -24.41
CA ASP A 99 -34.52 17.31 -24.31
C ASP A 99 -33.84 17.05 -22.94
N GLY A 100 -34.50 16.26 -22.08
CA GLY A 100 -33.92 15.62 -20.89
C GLY A 100 -33.63 16.48 -19.63
N GLY A 101 -34.64 17.10 -18.99
CA GLY A 101 -34.43 17.87 -17.75
C GLY A 101 -35.54 17.78 -16.68
N THR A 102 -35.18 17.76 -15.40
CA THR A 102 -36.10 17.84 -14.24
C THR A 102 -36.33 19.29 -13.79
N ALA A 103 -37.57 19.79 -13.87
CA ALA A 103 -37.94 21.10 -13.35
C ALA A 103 -38.39 21.02 -11.88
N THR A 104 -37.73 21.74 -10.96
CA THR A 104 -37.92 21.55 -9.52
C THR A 104 -38.86 22.53 -8.81
N THR A 105 -39.38 23.60 -9.47
CA THR A 105 -40.40 24.51 -8.88
C THR A 105 -41.29 25.21 -9.93
N ASP A 106 -42.37 25.90 -9.50
CA ASP A 106 -43.43 26.56 -10.30
C ASP A 106 -42.93 27.44 -11.47
N ASN A 107 -42.69 26.84 -12.62
CA ASN A 107 -42.24 27.54 -13.82
C ASN A 107 -43.45 28.02 -14.64
N THR A 108 -43.51 29.32 -14.96
CA THR A 108 -44.57 29.88 -15.81
C THR A 108 -44.03 30.10 -17.23
N LEU A 109 -44.36 29.21 -18.15
CA LEU A 109 -44.09 29.40 -19.57
C LEU A 109 -45.22 30.25 -20.19
N ILE A 110 -44.95 31.47 -20.68
CA ILE A 110 -45.95 32.33 -21.33
C ILE A 110 -45.64 32.42 -22.82
N PHE A 111 -46.52 31.84 -23.64
CA PHE A 111 -46.53 32.10 -25.09
C PHE A 111 -47.40 33.31 -25.39
N ASN A 112 -46.83 34.34 -26.02
CA ASN A 112 -47.54 35.49 -26.53
C ASN A 112 -47.38 35.56 -28.05
N GLY A 113 -48.32 34.95 -28.79
CA GLY A 113 -48.36 35.09 -30.24
C GLY A 113 -48.93 36.48 -30.62
N CYS A 114 -48.10 37.35 -31.19
CA CYS A 114 -48.57 38.59 -31.83
C CYS A 114 -48.45 38.44 -33.35
N VAL A 115 -49.52 37.99 -34.01
CA VAL A 115 -49.60 38.01 -35.48
C VAL A 115 -50.32 39.29 -35.90
N SER A 116 -49.60 40.37 -36.21
CA SER A 116 -50.23 41.49 -36.91
C SER A 116 -50.35 41.14 -38.40
N GLY A 117 -51.57 40.81 -38.83
CA GLY A 117 -51.94 40.74 -40.24
C GLY A 117 -52.37 39.36 -40.74
N GLY A 118 -53.59 38.93 -40.39
CA GLY A 118 -54.47 38.12 -41.25
C GLY A 118 -53.98 36.78 -41.85
N VAL A 119 -52.93 36.13 -41.33
CA VAL A 119 -52.45 34.81 -41.80
C VAL A 119 -52.48 33.80 -40.64
N GLU A 120 -52.96 32.56 -40.90
CA GLU A 120 -52.92 31.44 -39.94
C GLU A 120 -51.49 31.22 -39.42
N GLY A 121 -51.30 31.22 -38.10
CA GLY A 121 -50.01 30.92 -37.45
C GLY A 121 -50.07 29.62 -36.66
N GLU A 122 -49.12 28.70 -36.90
CA GLU A 122 -48.92 27.48 -36.10
C GLU A 122 -47.68 27.63 -35.20
N SER A 123 -47.84 27.36 -33.89
CA SER A 123 -46.73 27.25 -32.93
C SER A 123 -46.63 25.84 -32.37
N ARG A 124 -45.42 25.28 -32.28
CA ARG A 124 -45.17 23.91 -31.80
C ARG A 124 -44.16 23.87 -30.64
N LEU A 125 -44.52 23.20 -29.56
CA LEU A 125 -43.64 22.86 -28.45
C LEU A 125 -43.48 21.33 -28.41
N ASN A 126 -42.24 20.83 -28.56
CA ASN A 126 -41.93 19.42 -28.44
C ASN A 126 -41.00 19.19 -27.24
N VAL A 127 -41.40 18.30 -26.32
CA VAL A 127 -40.62 17.97 -25.12
C VAL A 127 -40.35 16.47 -25.10
N SER A 128 -39.09 16.07 -24.93
CA SER A 128 -38.64 14.68 -24.80
C SER A 128 -37.91 14.45 -23.49
N GLY A 129 -38.46 13.61 -22.60
CA GLY A 129 -37.90 13.31 -21.27
C GLY A 129 -38.02 14.47 -20.26
N GLY A 130 -38.37 14.17 -19.00
CA GLY A 130 -38.39 15.14 -17.89
C GLY A 130 -39.77 15.56 -17.36
N THR A 131 -39.81 16.53 -16.42
CA THR A 131 -41.04 17.05 -15.79
C THR A 131 -41.40 18.45 -16.29
N LEU A 132 -42.59 18.63 -16.88
CA LEU A 132 -43.09 19.95 -17.34
C LEU A 132 -44.23 20.47 -16.45
N ASN A 133 -44.04 21.66 -15.85
CA ASN A 133 -45.10 22.43 -15.18
C ASN A 133 -45.55 23.56 -16.12
N LEU A 134 -46.77 23.48 -16.67
CA LEU A 134 -47.30 24.50 -17.60
C LEU A 134 -48.43 25.31 -16.93
N VAL A 135 -48.25 26.63 -16.77
CA VAL A 135 -49.18 27.45 -15.96
C VAL A 135 -50.14 28.33 -16.78
N ARG A 136 -49.82 28.80 -18.01
CA ARG A 136 -50.76 29.63 -18.82
C ARG A 136 -50.34 29.80 -20.30
N ALA A 137 -51.27 29.70 -21.25
CA ALA A 137 -51.03 30.01 -22.68
C ALA A 137 -52.03 31.05 -23.23
N TYR A 138 -51.56 32.08 -23.94
CA TYR A 138 -52.40 33.13 -24.56
C TYR A 138 -52.25 33.15 -26.08
N ALA A 139 -53.36 33.02 -26.82
CA ALA A 139 -53.42 33.29 -28.25
C ALA A 139 -54.21 34.59 -28.47
N ASN A 140 -53.55 35.65 -28.94
CA ASN A 140 -54.13 36.99 -28.92
C ASN A 140 -54.79 37.45 -30.24
N GLN A 141 -54.83 36.64 -31.31
CA GLN A 141 -55.50 37.01 -32.58
C GLN A 141 -56.14 35.81 -33.34
N ASN A 142 -57.02 36.15 -34.29
CA ASN A 142 -57.88 35.25 -35.08
C ASN A 142 -57.11 34.09 -35.76
N ASP A 143 -57.69 32.87 -35.75
CA ASP A 143 -57.22 31.65 -36.42
C ASP A 143 -55.78 31.18 -36.07
N SER A 144 -55.44 31.10 -34.77
CA SER A 144 -54.17 30.55 -34.27
C SER A 144 -54.30 29.08 -33.84
N ARG A 145 -53.33 28.22 -34.20
CA ARG A 145 -53.24 26.81 -33.74
C ARG A 145 -52.02 26.60 -32.86
N LEU A 146 -52.22 25.97 -31.70
CA LEU A 146 -51.16 25.61 -30.76
C LEU A 146 -51.08 24.08 -30.64
N TYR A 147 -49.90 23.52 -30.93
CA TYR A 147 -49.61 22.10 -30.74
C TYR A 147 -48.55 21.93 -29.66
N VAL A 148 -48.87 21.12 -28.64
CA VAL A 148 -47.93 20.72 -27.59
C VAL A 148 -47.81 19.20 -27.65
N ASN A 149 -46.60 18.71 -27.94
CA ASN A 149 -46.29 17.29 -28.00
C ASN A 149 -45.27 16.93 -26.92
N GLN A 150 -45.61 15.99 -26.04
CA GLN A 150 -44.68 15.44 -25.05
C GLN A 150 -44.44 13.95 -25.32
N THR A 151 -43.18 13.53 -25.34
CA THR A 151 -42.77 12.15 -25.65
C THR A 151 -41.83 11.62 -24.58
N GLY A 152 -42.32 10.72 -23.70
CA GLY A 152 -41.58 10.24 -22.53
C GLY A 152 -41.37 11.32 -21.44
N GLY A 153 -41.83 11.08 -20.20
CA GLY A 153 -41.70 12.01 -19.08
C GLY A 153 -42.99 12.19 -18.24
N PHE A 154 -42.91 12.99 -17.17
CA PHE A 154 -44.03 13.32 -16.27
C PHE A 154 -44.58 14.74 -16.55
N MET A 155 -45.89 14.95 -16.52
CA MET A 155 -46.50 16.29 -16.58
C MET A 155 -47.27 16.56 -15.29
N ASN A 156 -46.95 17.64 -14.57
CA ASN A 156 -47.65 18.05 -13.34
C ASN A 156 -48.33 19.42 -13.56
N ALA A 157 -49.62 19.41 -13.87
CA ALA A 157 -50.38 20.63 -14.12
C ALA A 157 -51.11 21.05 -12.82
N SER A 158 -50.37 21.60 -11.86
CA SER A 158 -50.93 22.06 -10.57
C SER A 158 -51.82 23.30 -10.68
N ASN A 159 -51.86 23.99 -11.83
CA ASN A 159 -52.58 25.26 -12.01
C ASN A 159 -53.44 25.29 -13.29
N THR A 160 -54.55 26.02 -13.20
CA THR A 160 -55.66 26.11 -14.16
C THR A 160 -55.23 26.36 -15.61
N PHE A 161 -55.46 25.40 -16.51
CA PHE A 161 -55.31 25.65 -17.95
C PHE A 161 -56.46 26.53 -18.45
N THR A 162 -56.17 27.78 -18.83
CA THR A 162 -57.18 28.75 -19.29
C THR A 162 -56.84 29.20 -20.71
N VAL A 163 -57.77 29.02 -21.66
CA VAL A 163 -57.70 29.65 -23.00
C VAL A 163 -58.62 30.88 -22.98
N GLY A 164 -58.03 32.08 -22.88
CA GLY A 164 -58.77 33.35 -22.84
C GLY A 164 -58.70 34.11 -24.17
N HIS A 165 -59.83 34.71 -24.60
CA HIS A 165 -59.90 35.59 -25.78
C HIS A 165 -60.08 37.05 -25.36
N GLY A 166 -59.14 37.92 -25.74
CA GLY A 166 -59.19 39.36 -25.45
C GLY A 166 -59.91 40.18 -26.53
N GLY A 167 -61.16 39.86 -26.87
CA GLY A 167 -61.91 40.65 -27.87
C GLY A 167 -63.30 40.13 -28.23
N THR A 168 -64.16 41.04 -28.69
CA THR A 168 -65.62 40.88 -28.92
C THR A 168 -66.03 40.26 -30.27
N GLN A 169 -65.13 39.59 -31.01
CA GLN A 169 -65.49 38.95 -32.30
C GLN A 169 -65.32 37.42 -32.28
N LYS A 170 -66.21 36.76 -33.03
CA LYS A 170 -66.39 35.30 -33.13
C LYS A 170 -65.36 34.66 -34.08
N THR A 171 -64.58 33.67 -33.64
CA THR A 171 -64.01 32.56 -34.47
C THR A 171 -63.23 31.50 -33.65
N ASN A 172 -62.92 30.35 -34.27
CA ASN A 172 -62.41 29.09 -33.70
C ASN A 172 -60.98 29.15 -33.14
N VAL A 173 -60.77 28.62 -31.94
CA VAL A 173 -59.45 28.24 -31.42
C VAL A 173 -59.39 26.71 -31.39
N GLN A 174 -58.44 26.10 -32.08
CA GLN A 174 -58.16 24.65 -32.00
C GLN A 174 -56.86 24.45 -31.22
N ALA A 175 -56.95 23.79 -30.06
CA ALA A 175 -55.81 23.30 -29.31
C ALA A 175 -55.77 21.77 -29.43
N GLN A 176 -54.64 21.22 -29.87
CA GLN A 176 -54.42 19.78 -29.95
C GLN A 176 -53.25 19.42 -29.04
N TYR A 177 -53.50 18.51 -28.09
CA TYR A 177 -52.49 17.97 -27.18
C TYR A 177 -52.25 16.51 -27.54
N VAL A 178 -50.98 16.13 -27.70
CA VAL A 178 -50.59 14.74 -27.94
C VAL A 178 -49.49 14.37 -26.94
N ILE A 179 -49.82 13.47 -26.00
CA ILE A 179 -48.86 12.90 -25.05
C ILE A 179 -48.63 11.46 -25.52
N SER A 180 -47.38 11.08 -25.76
CA SER A 180 -47.05 9.70 -26.16
C SER A 180 -45.97 9.13 -25.24
N GLY A 181 -46.27 8.00 -24.59
CA GLY A 181 -45.30 7.26 -23.77
C GLY A 181 -44.88 7.90 -22.43
N GLY A 182 -45.74 8.69 -21.76
CA GLY A 182 -45.46 9.32 -20.46
C GLY A 182 -46.68 9.47 -19.54
N HIS A 183 -46.47 9.82 -18.25
CA HIS A 183 -47.51 9.95 -17.20
C HIS A 183 -47.97 11.41 -17.03
N ALA A 184 -49.28 11.66 -16.86
CA ALA A 184 -49.83 13.02 -16.66
C ALA A 184 -50.88 13.10 -15.54
N THR A 185 -50.77 14.11 -14.67
CA THR A 185 -51.73 14.40 -13.58
C THR A 185 -52.42 15.76 -13.78
N PHE A 186 -53.75 15.79 -13.66
CA PHE A 186 -54.57 17.01 -13.83
C PHE A 186 -55.41 17.28 -12.59
N SER A 187 -55.27 18.46 -11.98
CA SER A 187 -56.02 18.85 -10.76
C SER A 187 -57.24 19.76 -11.03
N GLY A 188 -57.52 20.11 -12.29
CA GLY A 188 -58.77 20.79 -12.69
C GLY A 188 -58.79 21.24 -14.15
N LEU A 189 -59.76 20.74 -14.93
CA LEU A 189 -60.02 21.17 -16.31
C LEU A 189 -61.26 22.07 -16.34
N LEU A 190 -61.08 23.37 -16.60
CA LEU A 190 -62.18 24.32 -16.80
C LEU A 190 -62.20 24.78 -18.26
N VAL A 191 -63.14 24.28 -19.07
CA VAL A 191 -63.38 24.82 -20.42
C VAL A 191 -64.48 25.86 -20.31
N GLY A 192 -64.10 27.09 -19.97
CA GLY A 192 -65.06 28.18 -19.80
C GLY A 192 -64.39 29.54 -19.62
N ASN A 193 -65.06 30.59 -20.11
CA ASN A 193 -64.57 31.95 -20.07
C ASN A 193 -64.54 32.47 -18.61
N ALA A 194 -63.40 32.99 -18.15
CA ALA A 194 -63.26 33.49 -16.80
C ALA A 194 -64.09 34.78 -16.61
N GLY A 195 -65.19 34.71 -15.85
CA GLY A 195 -65.79 35.88 -15.20
C GLY A 195 -67.05 36.51 -15.81
N ALA A 196 -67.89 35.80 -16.57
CA ALA A 196 -69.20 36.35 -16.98
C ALA A 196 -70.32 35.28 -17.08
N THR A 197 -71.50 35.60 -16.55
CA THR A 197 -72.73 34.80 -16.70
C THR A 197 -73.13 34.72 -18.17
N LEU A 198 -73.05 33.54 -18.79
CA LEU A 198 -73.43 33.31 -20.18
C LEU A 198 -74.91 32.87 -20.26
N THR A 199 -75.72 33.70 -20.91
CA THR A 199 -77.03 33.28 -21.44
C THR A 199 -76.82 32.57 -22.77
N SER A 200 -77.66 31.58 -23.03
CA SER A 200 -77.60 30.63 -24.14
C SER A 200 -77.55 31.30 -25.53
N ALA A 201 -76.36 31.45 -26.10
CA ALA A 201 -76.12 31.40 -27.55
C ALA A 201 -74.63 31.59 -27.84
N ASN A 202 -74.07 30.67 -28.63
CA ASN A 202 -72.76 30.72 -29.30
C ASN A 202 -71.55 30.11 -28.55
N CYS A 203 -71.43 28.78 -28.60
CA CYS A 203 -70.14 28.08 -28.52
C CYS A 203 -70.02 27.15 -29.75
N GLY A 204 -68.94 27.29 -30.52
CA GLY A 204 -68.60 26.40 -31.64
C GLY A 204 -67.99 25.09 -31.14
N SER A 205 -68.04 24.06 -31.98
CA SER A 205 -67.58 22.69 -31.74
C SER A 205 -66.09 22.60 -31.40
N GLY A 206 -65.75 22.12 -30.20
CA GLY A 206 -64.39 21.67 -29.85
C GLY A 206 -64.25 20.15 -30.02
N ARG A 207 -63.11 19.68 -30.52
CA ARG A 207 -62.72 18.27 -30.57
C ARG A 207 -61.64 18.05 -29.52
N PHE A 208 -61.93 17.28 -28.49
CA PHE A 208 -60.94 16.81 -27.53
C PHE A 208 -60.65 15.35 -27.89
N GLU A 209 -59.44 15.09 -28.39
CA GLU A 209 -59.04 13.76 -28.85
C GLU A 209 -57.82 13.32 -28.04
N VAL A 210 -57.95 12.18 -27.38
CA VAL A 210 -56.94 11.62 -26.49
C VAL A 210 -56.65 10.21 -26.99
N ASN A 211 -55.45 10.02 -27.53
CA ASN A 211 -54.99 8.72 -28.02
C ASN A 211 -53.75 8.30 -27.21
N GLY A 212 -53.92 7.38 -26.25
CA GLY A 212 -52.84 6.85 -25.41
C GLY A 212 -53.33 6.23 -24.11
N LEU A 213 -52.46 5.50 -23.41
CA LEU A 213 -52.71 4.93 -22.07
C LEU A 213 -52.70 6.04 -21.01
N TRP A 214 -53.65 6.04 -20.06
CA TRP A 214 -53.73 7.04 -18.97
C TRP A 214 -53.70 6.38 -17.60
N THR A 215 -53.03 7.04 -16.66
CA THR A 215 -53.11 6.76 -15.22
C THR A 215 -53.63 8.01 -14.53
N VAL A 216 -54.86 7.98 -14.00
CA VAL A 216 -55.45 9.10 -13.25
C VAL A 216 -55.22 8.87 -11.76
N GLN A 217 -54.31 9.61 -11.14
CA GLN A 217 -54.15 9.61 -9.68
C GLN A 217 -54.83 10.85 -9.07
N GLY A 218 -55.75 10.61 -8.12
CA GLY A 218 -56.28 11.61 -7.20
C GLY A 218 -57.19 12.68 -7.82
N ILE A 219 -58.45 12.35 -8.11
CA ILE A 219 -59.50 13.36 -8.29
C ILE A 219 -60.27 13.49 -6.97
N THR A 220 -60.28 14.69 -6.37
CA THR A 220 -61.09 14.98 -5.17
C THR A 220 -62.32 15.85 -5.45
N ARG A 221 -62.69 16.16 -6.70
CA ARG A 221 -63.89 16.99 -6.97
C ARG A 221 -64.69 16.60 -8.22
N THR A 222 -66.01 16.82 -8.09
CA THR A 222 -67.15 16.52 -8.95
C THR A 222 -67.00 16.97 -10.41
N ILE A 223 -67.37 16.09 -11.36
CA ILE A 223 -67.66 16.47 -12.75
C ILE A 223 -69.13 16.88 -12.83
N GLU A 224 -69.41 18.18 -12.92
CA GLU A 224 -70.78 18.69 -13.10
C GLU A 224 -71.04 18.95 -14.59
N VAL A 225 -71.77 18.04 -15.26
CA VAL A 225 -72.19 18.23 -16.66
C VAL A 225 -73.53 18.97 -16.68
N VAL A 226 -73.49 20.30 -16.85
CA VAL A 226 -74.71 21.09 -16.97
C VAL A 226 -75.00 21.37 -18.44
N ASN A 227 -75.93 20.57 -18.98
CA ASN A 227 -76.62 20.64 -20.28
C ASN A 227 -76.09 19.78 -21.44
N SER A 228 -76.95 18.86 -21.87
CA SER A 228 -77.02 18.07 -23.11
C SER A 228 -75.69 17.56 -23.68
N LEU A 229 -75.24 16.41 -23.16
CA LEU A 229 -74.34 15.52 -23.88
C LEU A 229 -75.19 14.44 -24.56
N GLN A 230 -75.29 14.43 -25.89
CA GLN A 230 -75.72 13.22 -26.61
C GLN A 230 -74.49 12.33 -26.81
N LEU A 231 -74.40 11.26 -26.02
CA LEU A 231 -73.43 10.18 -26.20
C LEU A 231 -73.90 9.30 -27.36
N TYR A 232 -73.17 9.31 -28.47
CA TYR A 232 -73.46 8.40 -29.58
C TYR A 232 -72.69 7.07 -29.52
N HIS A 233 -71.73 6.87 -28.60
CA HIS A 233 -70.95 5.62 -28.45
C HIS A 233 -70.38 5.41 -27.02
N THR A 234 -69.90 4.18 -26.78
CA THR A 234 -69.39 3.55 -25.55
C THR A 234 -68.48 4.42 -24.67
N LEU A 235 -68.69 4.37 -23.35
CA LEU A 235 -67.87 5.03 -22.34
C LEU A 235 -66.92 4.01 -21.70
N THR A 236 -65.65 3.99 -22.10
CA THR A 236 -64.66 3.02 -21.60
C THR A 236 -63.78 3.65 -20.52
N PHE A 237 -63.68 3.03 -19.35
CA PHE A 237 -62.73 3.40 -18.29
C PHE A 237 -61.61 2.37 -18.25
N ASN A 238 -60.35 2.81 -18.41
CA ASN A 238 -59.16 1.96 -18.21
C ASN A 238 -58.45 2.41 -16.93
N PHE A 239 -58.19 1.47 -16.02
CA PHE A 239 -57.44 1.73 -14.79
C PHE A 239 -56.02 1.16 -14.96
N GLY A 240 -55.00 2.01 -14.77
CA GLY A 240 -53.58 1.62 -14.91
C GLY A 240 -53.03 0.89 -13.68
N ALA A 241 -52.02 0.05 -13.91
CA ALA A 241 -51.49 -1.01 -13.04
C ALA A 241 -50.74 -0.59 -11.75
N THR A 242 -50.91 0.63 -11.22
CA THR A 242 -50.16 1.04 -10.00
C THR A 242 -51.04 1.73 -8.96
N GLY A 243 -51.43 0.94 -7.94
CA GLY A 243 -51.87 1.42 -6.63
C GLY A 243 -53.26 2.08 -6.58
N VAL A 244 -54.31 1.26 -6.41
CA VAL A 244 -55.67 1.75 -6.12
C VAL A 244 -55.75 2.14 -4.64
N THR A 245 -55.67 3.43 -4.31
CA THR A 245 -56.24 3.92 -3.05
C THR A 245 -57.75 4.07 -3.22
N PRO A 246 -58.59 3.66 -2.24
CA PRO A 246 -60.04 3.78 -2.35
C PRO A 246 -60.41 5.25 -2.58
N ILE A 247 -61.09 5.55 -3.68
CA ILE A 247 -61.71 6.85 -3.89
C ILE A 247 -62.91 6.91 -2.93
N ASP A 248 -62.82 7.76 -1.90
CA ASP A 248 -64.00 8.17 -1.13
C ASP A 248 -64.95 8.91 -2.09
N ALA A 249 -65.88 8.16 -2.67
CA ALA A 249 -66.73 8.63 -3.76
C ALA A 249 -67.91 9.44 -3.22
N ASP A 250 -67.76 10.77 -3.17
CA ASP A 250 -68.92 11.66 -3.20
C ASP A 250 -69.55 11.62 -4.60
N THR A 251 -70.52 10.71 -4.74
CA THR A 251 -71.63 10.61 -5.71
C THR A 251 -71.34 10.84 -7.20
N PHE A 252 -71.21 9.74 -7.96
CA PHE A 252 -71.40 9.74 -9.42
C PHE A 252 -72.89 9.55 -9.74
N VAL A 253 -73.55 10.50 -10.42
CA VAL A 253 -75.00 10.44 -10.73
C VAL A 253 -75.21 10.14 -12.21
N LEU A 254 -75.69 8.94 -12.52
CA LEU A 254 -76.31 8.61 -13.82
C LEU A 254 -77.83 8.75 -13.67
N GLY A 255 -78.42 9.79 -14.27
CA GLY A 255 -79.86 9.95 -14.36
C GLY A 255 -80.32 9.84 -15.81
N THR A 256 -81.11 8.83 -16.15
CA THR A 256 -81.89 8.83 -17.40
C THR A 256 -83.33 9.24 -17.09
N THR A 257 -83.88 10.16 -17.87
CA THR A 257 -85.27 10.62 -17.73
C THR A 257 -86.26 9.86 -18.63
N ASP A 258 -85.82 8.80 -19.30
CA ASP A 258 -86.62 8.13 -20.35
C ASP A 258 -86.65 6.59 -20.27
N GLY A 259 -86.59 5.97 -19.09
CA GLY A 259 -87.08 4.59 -18.86
C GLY A 259 -86.51 3.46 -19.74
N ALA A 260 -85.45 3.71 -20.52
CA ALA A 260 -84.65 2.69 -21.18
C ALA A 260 -83.36 2.49 -20.37
N ASN A 261 -83.12 1.27 -19.90
CA ASN A 261 -81.90 0.95 -19.16
C ASN A 261 -80.70 1.05 -20.12
N PRO A 262 -79.70 1.91 -19.87
CA PRO A 262 -78.46 1.86 -20.62
C PRO A 262 -77.71 0.58 -20.26
N THR A 263 -77.19 -0.13 -21.25
CA THR A 263 -76.17 -1.17 -21.03
C THR A 263 -74.90 -0.47 -20.55
N ILE A 264 -74.42 -0.79 -19.34
CA ILE A 264 -73.15 -0.27 -18.83
C ILE A 264 -72.08 -1.29 -19.20
N GLU A 265 -71.27 -0.97 -20.21
CA GLU A 265 -70.08 -1.75 -20.56
C GLU A 265 -68.90 -1.14 -19.80
N LEU A 266 -68.43 -1.81 -18.74
CA LEU A 266 -67.23 -1.39 -18.02
C LEU A 266 -66.02 -1.87 -18.81
N GLY A 267 -65.08 -0.95 -19.07
CA GLY A 267 -63.95 -1.17 -19.95
C GLY A 267 -63.06 -2.35 -19.56
N VAL A 268 -62.42 -2.92 -20.58
CA VAL A 268 -61.52 -4.07 -20.51
C VAL A 268 -60.36 -3.78 -19.55
N LEU A 269 -60.17 -4.62 -18.52
CA LEU A 269 -58.91 -4.68 -17.78
C LEU A 269 -57.89 -5.47 -18.62
N ASP A 270 -57.52 -4.91 -19.77
CA ASP A 270 -56.55 -5.54 -20.67
C ASP A 270 -55.13 -5.17 -20.25
N GLY A 271 -54.27 -6.18 -20.08
CA GLY A 271 -52.87 -6.00 -19.73
C GLY A 271 -52.51 -6.11 -18.23
N LEU A 272 -53.46 -6.45 -17.35
CA LEU A 272 -53.12 -6.86 -15.97
C LEU A 272 -52.80 -8.36 -15.93
N THR A 273 -51.70 -8.72 -15.30
CA THR A 273 -51.35 -10.10 -14.92
C THR A 273 -51.76 -10.36 -13.47
N ALA A 274 -51.84 -11.63 -13.07
CA ALA A 274 -52.13 -11.99 -11.68
C ALA A 274 -50.94 -11.56 -10.79
N GLY A 275 -51.00 -10.35 -10.24
CA GLY A 275 -49.93 -9.74 -9.44
C GLY A 275 -50.02 -8.22 -9.35
N ASP A 276 -50.57 -7.55 -10.39
CA ASP A 276 -50.55 -6.08 -10.51
C ASP A 276 -51.51 -5.32 -9.57
N VAL A 277 -52.38 -6.02 -8.85
CA VAL A 277 -53.35 -5.42 -7.93
C VAL A 277 -53.41 -6.25 -6.65
N ALA A 278 -53.21 -5.59 -5.50
CA ALA A 278 -53.29 -6.24 -4.20
C ALA A 278 -54.61 -6.99 -4.01
N ALA A 279 -54.55 -8.12 -3.30
CA ALA A 279 -55.73 -8.90 -3.00
C ALA A 279 -56.74 -8.09 -2.17
N GLY A 280 -58.01 -8.14 -2.55
CA GLY A 280 -59.01 -7.35 -1.87
C GLY A 280 -60.35 -7.30 -2.59
N THR A 281 -61.32 -6.68 -1.92
CA THR A 281 -62.61 -6.33 -2.51
C THR A 281 -62.66 -4.83 -2.75
N TYR A 282 -62.91 -4.42 -3.98
CA TYR A 282 -62.88 -3.03 -4.41
C TYR A 282 -64.24 -2.60 -4.96
N ASP A 283 -64.78 -1.47 -4.47
CA ASP A 283 -66.00 -0.85 -5.02
C ASP A 283 -65.67 -0.26 -6.41
N LEU A 284 -66.26 -0.80 -7.48
CA LEU A 284 -66.12 -0.23 -8.83
C LEU A 284 -67.09 0.94 -9.05
N VAL A 285 -68.34 0.77 -8.60
CA VAL A 285 -69.42 1.76 -8.76
C VAL A 285 -70.32 1.73 -7.54
N ARG A 286 -70.60 2.91 -6.96
CA ARG A 286 -71.67 3.10 -5.96
C ARG A 286 -72.90 3.73 -6.59
N LEU A 287 -74.05 3.16 -6.27
CA LEU A 287 -75.37 3.53 -6.76
C LEU A 287 -76.15 4.27 -5.66
N THR A 288 -76.95 5.24 -6.07
CA THR A 288 -77.80 6.01 -5.14
C THR A 288 -79.03 5.22 -4.66
N SER A 289 -79.32 4.08 -5.27
CA SER A 289 -80.38 3.14 -4.88
C SER A 289 -79.91 1.69 -5.09
N ALA A 290 -80.57 0.72 -4.45
CA ALA A 290 -80.16 -0.68 -4.55
C ALA A 290 -80.25 -1.16 -6.01
N TRP A 291 -79.21 -1.86 -6.48
CA TRP A 291 -79.20 -2.47 -7.81
C TRP A 291 -80.36 -3.45 -7.93
N THR A 292 -81.12 -3.33 -9.02
CA THR A 292 -82.30 -4.17 -9.31
C THR A 292 -82.18 -4.93 -10.63
N GLY A 293 -81.08 -4.77 -11.37
CA GLY A 293 -80.79 -5.49 -12.61
C GLY A 293 -80.13 -6.86 -12.38
N SER A 294 -80.00 -7.69 -13.43
CA SER A 294 -79.22 -8.92 -13.35
C SER A 294 -77.72 -8.62 -13.36
N LEU A 295 -76.90 -9.45 -12.72
CA LEU A 295 -75.45 -9.41 -12.90
C LEU A 295 -75.03 -9.89 -14.31
N ASP A 296 -75.90 -10.66 -14.99
CA ASP A 296 -75.66 -11.14 -16.36
C ASP A 296 -75.66 -10.03 -17.41
N ASP A 297 -76.18 -8.85 -17.07
CA ASP A 297 -76.18 -7.66 -17.92
C ASP A 297 -74.87 -6.85 -17.83
N ILE A 298 -73.92 -7.30 -17.00
CA ILE A 298 -72.60 -6.69 -16.78
C ILE A 298 -71.54 -7.59 -17.42
N VAL A 299 -70.86 -7.09 -18.45
CA VAL A 299 -69.71 -7.77 -19.05
C VAL A 299 -68.45 -7.23 -18.41
N LEU A 300 -67.81 -8.02 -17.53
CA LEU A 300 -66.46 -7.75 -17.04
C LEU A 300 -65.48 -8.64 -17.81
N VAL A 301 -64.56 -8.03 -18.54
CA VAL A 301 -63.46 -8.77 -19.20
C VAL A 301 -62.27 -8.76 -18.26
N VAL A 302 -62.01 -9.91 -17.63
CA VAL A 302 -60.87 -10.16 -16.74
C VAL A 302 -59.84 -11.06 -17.43
N PRO A 303 -58.55 -11.02 -17.02
CA PRO A 303 -57.53 -11.92 -17.55
C PRO A 303 -57.96 -13.40 -17.41
N ALA A 304 -57.76 -14.20 -18.46
CA ALA A 304 -58.20 -15.60 -18.44
C ALA A 304 -57.46 -16.39 -17.35
N GLY A 305 -58.22 -17.02 -16.44
CA GLY A 305 -57.66 -17.78 -15.30
C GLY A 305 -57.39 -16.97 -14.03
N SER A 306 -57.70 -15.66 -14.00
CA SER A 306 -57.41 -14.78 -12.85
C SER A 306 -58.19 -15.08 -11.56
N GLY A 307 -59.33 -15.77 -11.65
CA GLY A 307 -60.21 -16.03 -10.51
C GLY A 307 -60.96 -14.80 -9.98
N TRP A 308 -60.90 -13.66 -10.68
CA TRP A 308 -61.59 -12.44 -10.27
C TRP A 308 -63.10 -12.60 -10.39
N THR A 309 -63.85 -12.18 -9.36
CA THR A 309 -65.32 -12.28 -9.35
C THR A 309 -65.98 -10.92 -9.11
N VAL A 310 -67.19 -10.75 -9.63
CA VAL A 310 -68.01 -9.55 -9.40
C VAL A 310 -69.14 -9.91 -8.46
N GLN A 311 -69.35 -9.07 -7.44
CA GLN A 311 -70.46 -9.19 -6.51
C GLN A 311 -71.17 -7.84 -6.30
N VAL A 312 -72.39 -7.89 -5.80
CA VAL A 312 -73.08 -6.70 -5.28
C VAL A 312 -72.72 -6.60 -3.78
N SER A 313 -72.43 -5.39 -3.31
CA SER A 313 -72.19 -5.13 -1.88
C SER A 313 -73.40 -5.55 -1.04
N ASN A 314 -73.17 -5.86 0.24
CA ASN A 314 -74.20 -6.34 1.16
C ASN A 314 -75.41 -5.39 1.34
N ASP A 315 -75.24 -4.09 1.11
CA ASP A 315 -76.31 -3.10 1.15
C ASP A 315 -77.06 -2.94 -0.18
N GLY A 316 -76.67 -3.72 -1.20
CA GLY A 316 -77.24 -3.73 -2.54
C GLY A 316 -76.83 -2.53 -3.40
N LYS A 317 -75.95 -1.64 -2.93
CA LYS A 317 -75.72 -0.31 -3.52
C LYS A 317 -74.35 -0.12 -4.16
N ALA A 318 -73.51 -1.15 -4.23
CA ALA A 318 -72.26 -1.10 -4.96
C ALA A 318 -72.02 -2.37 -5.77
N LEU A 319 -71.38 -2.24 -6.93
CA LEU A 319 -70.79 -3.35 -7.66
C LEU A 319 -69.31 -3.44 -7.28
N GLN A 320 -68.87 -4.60 -6.80
CA GLN A 320 -67.53 -4.83 -6.29
C GLN A 320 -66.80 -5.89 -7.12
N VAL A 321 -65.50 -5.70 -7.34
CA VAL A 321 -64.60 -6.74 -7.86
C VAL A 321 -63.81 -7.35 -6.70
N VAL A 322 -63.70 -8.67 -6.69
CA VAL A 322 -62.90 -9.43 -5.73
C VAL A 322 -61.69 -10.01 -6.45
N ILE A 323 -60.50 -9.60 -6.00
CA ILE A 323 -59.21 -10.02 -6.54
C ILE A 323 -58.56 -11.00 -5.52
N PRO A 324 -58.26 -12.24 -5.92
CA PRO A 324 -57.55 -13.19 -5.06
C PRO A 324 -56.08 -12.82 -4.91
N VAL A 325 -55.47 -13.12 -3.76
CA VAL A 325 -54.02 -13.03 -3.53
C VAL A 325 -53.26 -13.83 -4.58
N SER A 326 -52.19 -13.24 -5.14
CA SER A 326 -51.19 -14.01 -5.87
C SER A 326 -50.63 -15.04 -4.91
N ASN A 327 -50.56 -16.29 -5.34
CA ASN A 327 -50.08 -17.40 -4.53
C ASN A 327 -48.73 -17.90 -5.02
N ILE A 328 -48.00 -17.11 -5.82
CA ILE A 328 -46.63 -17.41 -6.27
C ILE A 328 -45.65 -16.39 -5.67
N PRO A 329 -44.51 -16.84 -5.12
CA PRO A 329 -43.43 -15.94 -4.68
C PRO A 329 -42.71 -15.32 -5.90
N GLU A 330 -41.88 -14.30 -5.67
CA GLU A 330 -40.94 -13.72 -6.64
C GLU A 330 -39.50 -14.06 -6.20
N ALA A 331 -38.77 -14.74 -7.07
CA ALA A 331 -37.37 -15.12 -6.84
C ALA A 331 -36.43 -13.97 -7.22
N ASP A 332 -35.42 -13.73 -6.38
CA ASP A 332 -34.30 -12.83 -6.66
C ASP A 332 -33.04 -13.52 -6.16
N ALA A 333 -32.18 -13.93 -7.09
CA ALA A 333 -30.94 -14.67 -6.84
C ALA A 333 -29.73 -13.76 -6.53
N GLY A 334 -29.93 -12.44 -6.55
CA GLY A 334 -28.90 -11.43 -6.39
C GLY A 334 -28.11 -11.15 -7.67
N GLU A 335 -27.20 -10.17 -7.59
CA GLU A 335 -26.32 -9.77 -8.70
C GLU A 335 -25.25 -10.83 -9.01
N ASP A 336 -24.81 -10.89 -10.27
CA ASP A 336 -23.68 -11.72 -10.70
C ASP A 336 -22.41 -11.42 -9.89
N GLN A 337 -21.62 -12.45 -9.58
CA GLN A 337 -20.42 -12.33 -8.74
C GLN A 337 -19.17 -12.83 -9.47
N THR A 338 -18.05 -12.15 -9.27
CA THR A 338 -16.70 -12.66 -9.59
C THR A 338 -15.91 -12.78 -8.30
N VAL A 339 -15.33 -13.95 -8.07
CA VAL A 339 -14.41 -14.23 -6.96
C VAL A 339 -13.07 -14.73 -7.53
N HIS A 340 -11.98 -14.52 -6.80
CA HIS A 340 -10.63 -14.88 -7.25
C HIS A 340 -10.08 -16.05 -6.44
N ASP A 341 -9.48 -17.03 -7.12
CA ASP A 341 -8.69 -18.10 -6.50
C ASP A 341 -7.31 -17.54 -6.12
N ASP A 342 -7.25 -16.87 -4.96
CA ASP A 342 -6.04 -16.18 -4.49
C ASP A 342 -5.02 -17.13 -3.84
N ASP A 343 -5.45 -18.32 -3.36
CA ASP A 343 -4.59 -19.30 -2.71
C ASP A 343 -4.12 -20.44 -3.63
N GLY A 344 -4.67 -20.51 -4.84
CA GLY A 344 -4.26 -21.42 -5.91
C GLY A 344 -4.73 -22.86 -5.70
N ASP A 345 -5.78 -23.08 -4.91
CA ASP A 345 -6.32 -24.41 -4.63
C ASP A 345 -7.34 -24.90 -5.68
N ASP A 346 -7.62 -24.06 -6.68
CA ASP A 346 -8.58 -24.26 -7.77
C ASP A 346 -10.07 -24.25 -7.35
N GLU A 347 -10.43 -23.83 -6.13
CA GLU A 347 -11.80 -23.68 -5.61
C GLU A 347 -11.99 -22.38 -4.78
N GLU A 348 -13.23 -21.89 -4.60
CA GLU A 348 -13.48 -20.73 -3.73
C GLU A 348 -14.84 -20.80 -3.03
N THR A 349 -14.94 -20.23 -1.82
CA THR A 349 -16.18 -20.16 -1.04
C THR A 349 -16.99 -18.92 -1.42
N VAL A 350 -18.18 -19.14 -1.98
CA VAL A 350 -19.09 -18.08 -2.44
C VAL A 350 -20.32 -18.02 -1.56
N THR A 351 -20.75 -16.81 -1.20
CA THR A 351 -22.01 -16.58 -0.49
C THR A 351 -23.08 -16.19 -1.50
N LEU A 352 -24.12 -17.02 -1.62
CA LEU A 352 -25.30 -16.71 -2.43
C LEU A 352 -26.26 -15.84 -1.61
N ASP A 353 -27.07 -15.00 -2.26
CA ASP A 353 -28.00 -14.12 -1.56
C ASP A 353 -29.37 -14.10 -2.25
N GLY A 354 -30.33 -14.79 -1.64
CA GLY A 354 -31.74 -14.80 -2.04
C GLY A 354 -32.61 -13.85 -1.23
N SER A 355 -32.03 -12.96 -0.42
CA SER A 355 -32.78 -12.13 0.53
C SER A 355 -33.71 -11.10 -0.12
N GLY A 356 -33.52 -10.81 -1.41
CA GLY A 356 -34.44 -9.99 -2.21
C GLY A 356 -35.75 -10.68 -2.58
N SER A 357 -35.81 -12.02 -2.45
CA SER A 357 -37.02 -12.79 -2.79
C SER A 357 -38.17 -12.47 -1.83
N HIS A 358 -39.38 -12.29 -2.35
CA HIS A 358 -40.54 -11.90 -1.56
C HIS A 358 -41.85 -12.56 -2.03
N ASP A 359 -42.90 -12.51 -1.22
CA ASP A 359 -44.22 -13.08 -1.55
C ASP A 359 -45.33 -12.14 -1.05
N GLU A 360 -46.03 -11.50 -1.99
CA GLU A 360 -47.18 -10.61 -1.72
C GLU A 360 -48.48 -11.39 -1.50
N GLY A 361 -48.58 -12.15 -0.40
CA GLY A 361 -49.79 -12.90 -0.06
C GLY A 361 -49.56 -14.17 0.74
N GLY A 362 -48.32 -14.65 0.76
CA GLY A 362 -47.89 -15.80 1.55
C GLY A 362 -46.60 -15.55 2.32
N THR A 363 -45.90 -16.63 2.61
CA THR A 363 -44.57 -16.61 3.21
C THR A 363 -43.70 -17.59 2.46
N ILE A 364 -42.51 -17.16 2.01
CA ILE A 364 -41.51 -18.06 1.42
C ILE A 364 -41.11 -19.08 2.50
N VAL A 365 -41.29 -20.36 2.19
CA VAL A 365 -41.00 -21.48 3.09
C VAL A 365 -39.74 -22.25 2.69
N SER A 366 -39.26 -22.09 1.45
CA SER A 366 -38.03 -22.74 1.01
C SER A 366 -37.29 -21.95 -0.06
N TYR A 367 -35.95 -22.05 0.00
CA TYR A 367 -35.00 -21.57 -0.99
C TYR A 367 -34.15 -22.78 -1.39
N ALA A 368 -34.09 -23.08 -2.68
CA ALA A 368 -33.31 -24.19 -3.22
C ALA A 368 -32.39 -23.68 -4.33
N TRP A 369 -31.08 -23.84 -4.14
CA TRP A 369 -30.06 -23.42 -5.10
C TRP A 369 -29.55 -24.63 -5.88
N SER A 370 -29.42 -24.54 -7.20
CA SER A 370 -29.01 -25.66 -8.04
C SER A 370 -28.09 -25.27 -9.20
N ILE A 371 -27.18 -26.17 -9.55
CA ILE A 371 -26.38 -26.11 -10.78
C ILE A 371 -26.82 -27.25 -11.68
N ALA A 372 -27.20 -26.95 -12.92
CA ALA A 372 -27.67 -27.94 -13.89
C ALA A 372 -28.74 -28.90 -13.31
N SER A 373 -29.70 -28.34 -12.55
CA SER A 373 -30.77 -29.05 -11.85
C SER A 373 -30.33 -29.96 -10.68
N THR A 374 -29.05 -29.94 -10.28
CA THR A 374 -28.58 -30.60 -9.05
C THR A 374 -28.56 -29.58 -7.93
N GLN A 375 -29.36 -29.82 -6.87
CA GLN A 375 -29.41 -28.92 -5.71
C GLN A 375 -28.08 -28.94 -4.96
N ILE A 376 -27.48 -27.77 -4.76
CA ILE A 376 -26.19 -27.58 -4.08
C ILE A 376 -26.34 -26.99 -2.68
N ALA A 377 -27.40 -26.21 -2.43
CA ALA A 377 -27.64 -25.57 -1.15
C ALA A 377 -29.12 -25.22 -0.93
N THR A 378 -29.45 -24.85 0.31
CA THR A 378 -30.77 -24.34 0.71
C THR A 378 -30.63 -23.20 1.69
N GLY A 379 -31.64 -22.35 1.78
CA GLY A 379 -31.68 -21.20 2.67
C GLY A 379 -31.47 -19.88 1.94
N VAL A 380 -31.70 -18.77 2.66
CA VAL A 380 -31.68 -17.42 2.09
C VAL A 380 -30.28 -17.04 1.61
N ALA A 381 -29.26 -17.27 2.44
CA ALA A 381 -27.87 -16.92 2.11
C ALA A 381 -26.89 -18.06 2.45
N PRO A 382 -26.88 -19.16 1.70
CA PRO A 382 -25.95 -20.26 1.93
C PRO A 382 -24.55 -19.94 1.38
N GLN A 383 -23.54 -20.59 1.98
CA GLN A 383 -22.19 -20.65 1.42
C GLN A 383 -21.98 -21.94 0.64
N VAL A 384 -21.36 -21.84 -0.53
CA VAL A 384 -21.04 -22.97 -1.43
C VAL A 384 -19.58 -22.89 -1.85
N VAL A 385 -18.94 -24.03 -2.03
CA VAL A 385 -17.58 -24.12 -2.60
C VAL A 385 -17.71 -24.45 -4.08
N LEU A 386 -17.10 -23.63 -4.93
CA LEU A 386 -17.16 -23.76 -6.38
C LEU A 386 -15.74 -23.85 -6.96
N PRO A 387 -15.47 -24.77 -7.90
CA PRO A 387 -14.18 -24.81 -8.57
C PRO A 387 -14.00 -23.61 -9.52
N THR A 388 -12.76 -23.33 -9.93
CA THR A 388 -12.45 -22.32 -10.96
C THR A 388 -13.31 -22.52 -12.24
N GLY A 389 -13.79 -21.41 -12.79
CA GLY A 389 -14.68 -21.35 -13.96
C GLY A 389 -16.01 -20.62 -13.72
N THR A 390 -16.87 -20.63 -14.74
CA THR A 390 -18.19 -19.97 -14.71
C THR A 390 -19.29 -20.94 -14.33
N HIS A 391 -20.07 -20.58 -13.30
CA HIS A 391 -21.20 -21.34 -12.78
C HIS A 391 -22.48 -20.54 -12.90
N VAL A 392 -23.50 -21.09 -13.57
CA VAL A 392 -24.85 -20.53 -13.56
C VAL A 392 -25.67 -21.28 -12.51
N ILE A 393 -26.09 -20.57 -11.47
CA ILE A 393 -26.79 -21.12 -10.31
C ILE A 393 -28.22 -20.63 -10.33
N ALA A 394 -29.18 -21.55 -10.32
CA ALA A 394 -30.60 -21.24 -10.24
C ALA A 394 -31.08 -21.27 -8.78
N LEU A 395 -31.71 -20.19 -8.33
CA LEU A 395 -32.52 -20.13 -7.12
C LEU A 395 -33.97 -20.49 -7.47
N VAL A 396 -34.56 -21.41 -6.73
CA VAL A 396 -36.00 -21.67 -6.75
C VAL A 396 -36.56 -21.38 -5.35
N VAL A 397 -37.53 -20.47 -5.26
CA VAL A 397 -38.26 -20.20 -4.02
C VAL A 397 -39.64 -20.83 -4.06
N ALA A 398 -40.13 -21.30 -2.92
CA ALA A 398 -41.49 -21.79 -2.78
C ALA A 398 -42.17 -21.18 -1.55
N ASN A 399 -43.48 -20.94 -1.64
CA ASN A 399 -44.26 -20.39 -0.53
C ASN A 399 -45.13 -21.43 0.19
N ASP A 400 -45.78 -20.98 1.27
CA ASP A 400 -46.69 -21.77 2.10
C ASP A 400 -47.98 -22.21 1.38
N GLN A 401 -48.16 -21.79 0.13
CA GLN A 401 -49.35 -22.01 -0.69
C GLN A 401 -49.05 -22.82 -1.96
N SER A 402 -47.88 -23.49 -1.99
CA SER A 402 -47.42 -24.35 -3.08
C SER A 402 -47.13 -23.65 -4.42
N GLY A 403 -46.97 -22.32 -4.42
CA GLY A 403 -46.41 -21.57 -5.54
C GLY A 403 -44.89 -21.60 -5.53
N THR A 404 -44.28 -21.50 -6.71
CA THR A 404 -42.83 -21.46 -6.91
C THR A 404 -42.45 -20.46 -7.98
N ASP A 405 -41.26 -19.87 -7.85
CA ASP A 405 -40.63 -19.03 -8.86
C ASP A 405 -39.12 -19.26 -8.88
N ASP A 406 -38.46 -18.93 -9.98
CA ASP A 406 -37.03 -19.16 -10.18
C ASP A 406 -36.29 -17.96 -10.79
N ASP A 407 -35.04 -17.78 -10.36
CA ASP A 407 -34.11 -16.78 -10.87
C ASP A 407 -32.69 -17.38 -10.94
N THR A 408 -31.79 -16.76 -11.70
CA THR A 408 -30.42 -17.25 -11.88
C THR A 408 -29.38 -16.20 -11.61
N VAL A 409 -28.29 -16.61 -10.95
CA VAL A 409 -27.07 -15.81 -10.76
C VAL A 409 -25.88 -16.51 -11.41
N THR A 410 -25.01 -15.73 -12.05
CA THR A 410 -23.74 -16.20 -12.61
C THR A 410 -22.61 -15.92 -11.63
N ILE A 411 -21.87 -16.96 -11.28
CA ILE A 411 -20.68 -16.88 -10.43
C ILE A 411 -19.45 -17.25 -11.25
N VAL A 412 -18.48 -16.35 -11.36
CA VAL A 412 -17.18 -16.62 -11.98
C VAL A 412 -16.14 -16.78 -10.88
N VAL A 413 -15.58 -17.98 -10.76
CA VAL A 413 -14.40 -18.23 -9.93
C VAL A 413 -13.18 -18.12 -10.84
N ASN A 414 -12.47 -17.00 -10.80
CA ASN A 414 -11.40 -16.68 -11.74
C ASN A 414 -10.04 -16.99 -11.15
N LYS A 415 -9.19 -17.69 -11.90
CA LYS A 415 -7.79 -17.88 -11.53
C LYS A 415 -6.97 -16.68 -12.00
N PRO A 416 -6.22 -15.98 -11.12
CA PRO A 416 -5.44 -14.82 -11.52
C PRO A 416 -4.42 -15.14 -12.64
N PRO A 417 -4.15 -14.20 -13.55
CA PRO A 417 -3.21 -14.43 -14.64
C PRO A 417 -1.78 -14.50 -14.11
N VAL A 418 -0.92 -15.22 -14.81
CA VAL A 418 0.52 -15.30 -14.51
C VAL A 418 1.26 -14.29 -15.37
N ALA A 419 1.77 -13.23 -14.74
CA ALA A 419 2.63 -12.25 -15.41
C ALA A 419 4.02 -12.85 -15.69
N ASN A 420 4.58 -12.57 -16.86
CA ASN A 420 5.93 -12.98 -17.23
C ASN A 420 6.63 -11.87 -18.03
N ALA A 421 7.53 -11.15 -17.36
CA ALA A 421 8.28 -10.03 -17.94
C ALA A 421 9.62 -10.44 -18.59
N GLY A 422 9.88 -11.75 -18.71
CA GLY A 422 11.14 -12.29 -19.22
C GLY A 422 12.23 -12.47 -18.15
N GLN A 423 13.44 -12.78 -18.61
CA GLN A 423 14.62 -12.92 -17.73
C GLN A 423 15.32 -11.57 -17.56
N ASP A 424 16.03 -11.39 -16.45
CA ASP A 424 16.88 -10.22 -16.24
C ASP A 424 17.86 -10.00 -17.41
N GLN A 425 18.08 -8.74 -17.78
CA GLN A 425 18.90 -8.37 -18.94
C GLN A 425 19.96 -7.36 -18.56
N SER A 426 21.07 -7.36 -19.29
CA SER A 426 22.05 -6.27 -19.27
C SER A 426 22.21 -5.66 -20.66
N VAL A 427 22.22 -4.34 -20.74
CA VAL A 427 22.38 -3.59 -22.00
C VAL A 427 23.46 -2.53 -21.81
N GLU A 428 24.38 -2.41 -22.76
CA GLU A 428 25.41 -1.37 -22.74
C GLU A 428 24.89 -0.09 -23.41
N ASP A 429 25.04 1.06 -22.73
CA ASP A 429 24.97 2.38 -23.34
C ASP A 429 26.24 2.58 -24.20
N ALA A 430 26.17 2.11 -25.45
CA ALA A 430 27.33 2.05 -26.33
C ALA A 430 27.70 3.41 -26.95
N ASP A 431 26.75 4.35 -27.02
CA ASP A 431 26.94 5.71 -27.54
C ASP A 431 27.24 6.76 -26.47
N ASP A 432 27.22 6.38 -25.19
CA ASP A 432 27.70 7.16 -24.05
C ASP A 432 26.87 8.45 -23.86
N ASP A 433 25.55 8.35 -24.11
CA ASP A 433 24.61 9.47 -23.95
C ASP A 433 23.87 9.45 -22.60
N GLY A 434 24.12 8.43 -21.78
CA GLY A 434 23.55 8.21 -20.46
C GLY A 434 22.28 7.37 -20.46
N LEU A 435 21.79 6.92 -21.63
CA LEU A 435 20.56 6.15 -21.80
C LEU A 435 20.81 4.91 -22.66
N ALA A 436 19.97 3.88 -22.50
CA ALA A 436 19.91 2.76 -23.43
C ALA A 436 18.45 2.40 -23.75
N SER A 437 18.19 2.10 -25.03
CA SER A 437 16.89 1.59 -25.44
C SER A 437 16.79 0.10 -25.10
N VAL A 438 15.75 -0.25 -24.35
CA VAL A 438 15.43 -1.63 -23.98
C VAL A 438 14.04 -2.00 -24.48
N THR A 439 13.84 -3.27 -24.82
CA THR A 439 12.51 -3.81 -25.12
C THR A 439 12.02 -4.61 -23.91
N LEU A 440 10.98 -4.09 -23.27
CA LEU A 440 10.19 -4.78 -22.26
C LEU A 440 9.25 -5.75 -22.98
N ASN A 441 9.20 -7.01 -22.56
CA ASN A 441 8.43 -8.06 -23.25
C ASN A 441 7.68 -8.94 -22.26
N GLY A 442 6.36 -8.77 -22.26
CA GLY A 442 5.38 -9.46 -21.43
C GLY A 442 4.58 -10.50 -22.23
N ALA A 443 4.94 -10.76 -23.48
CA ALA A 443 4.16 -11.62 -24.37
C ALA A 443 4.11 -13.10 -23.93
N ALA A 444 4.94 -13.48 -22.95
CA ALA A 444 4.91 -14.80 -22.33
C ALA A 444 3.95 -14.88 -21.12
N SER A 445 3.32 -13.79 -20.70
CA SER A 445 2.26 -13.82 -19.70
C SER A 445 1.10 -14.68 -20.19
N SER A 446 0.47 -15.39 -19.25
CA SER A 446 -0.54 -16.39 -19.57
C SER A 446 -1.66 -16.38 -18.55
N ASP A 447 -2.84 -16.77 -19.01
CA ASP A 447 -4.00 -17.02 -18.19
C ASP A 447 -4.49 -18.43 -18.54
N SER A 448 -4.75 -19.27 -17.53
CA SER A 448 -5.07 -20.68 -17.70
C SER A 448 -6.55 -20.96 -17.92
N ASP A 449 -7.43 -20.11 -17.39
CA ASP A 449 -8.90 -20.20 -17.52
C ASP A 449 -9.48 -19.07 -18.38
N GLY A 450 -8.66 -18.10 -18.79
CA GLY A 450 -9.05 -17.05 -19.72
C GLY A 450 -7.93 -16.58 -20.67
N THR A 451 -7.86 -15.26 -20.84
CA THR A 451 -6.92 -14.54 -21.69
C THR A 451 -6.47 -13.24 -21.00
N VAL A 452 -5.17 -12.94 -21.09
CA VAL A 452 -4.63 -11.63 -20.70
C VAL A 452 -5.11 -10.57 -21.71
N VAL A 453 -5.78 -9.53 -21.23
CA VAL A 453 -6.35 -8.44 -22.05
C VAL A 453 -5.63 -7.11 -21.87
N GLU A 454 -4.97 -6.87 -20.73
CA GLU A 454 -4.19 -5.66 -20.47
C GLU A 454 -2.80 -5.97 -19.92
N TYR A 455 -1.86 -5.06 -20.23
CA TYR A 455 -0.48 -5.08 -19.77
C TYR A 455 -0.10 -3.66 -19.37
N HIS A 456 0.38 -3.50 -18.15
CA HIS A 456 0.80 -2.23 -17.59
C HIS A 456 2.23 -2.38 -17.08
N TRP A 457 3.14 -1.57 -17.62
CA TRP A 457 4.54 -1.52 -17.22
C TRP A 457 4.79 -0.27 -16.39
N PHE A 458 5.55 -0.42 -15.31
CA PHE A 458 5.86 0.66 -14.39
C PHE A 458 7.35 0.64 -14.04
N ASP A 459 7.89 1.82 -13.77
CA ASP A 459 9.20 1.92 -13.14
C ASP A 459 9.08 1.68 -11.62
N TYR A 460 10.20 1.86 -10.93
CA TYR A 460 10.30 1.61 -9.50
C TYR A 460 9.44 2.56 -8.64
N ASP A 461 9.14 3.77 -9.11
CA ASP A 461 8.29 4.74 -8.39
C ASP A 461 6.79 4.40 -8.59
N GLY A 462 6.50 3.33 -9.34
CA GLY A 462 5.14 3.00 -9.78
C GLY A 462 4.66 3.88 -10.93
N GLU A 463 5.56 4.69 -11.53
CA GLU A 463 5.18 5.55 -12.65
C GLU A 463 5.02 4.72 -13.93
N PRO A 464 3.92 4.91 -14.68
CA PRO A 464 3.68 4.13 -15.89
C PRO A 464 4.76 4.37 -16.97
N ILE A 465 5.44 3.31 -17.39
CA ILE A 465 6.36 3.32 -18.54
C ILE A 465 5.57 3.18 -19.85
N GLY A 466 4.56 2.31 -19.85
CA GLY A 466 3.74 2.07 -21.04
C GLY A 466 2.80 0.88 -20.88
N SER A 467 1.99 0.65 -21.91
CA SER A 467 1.04 -0.45 -21.96
C SER A 467 1.21 -1.32 -23.21
N GLY A 468 0.83 -2.58 -23.08
CA GLY A 468 0.94 -3.60 -24.13
C GLY A 468 1.99 -4.68 -23.84
N SER A 469 1.87 -5.81 -24.54
CA SER A 469 2.74 -6.99 -24.33
C SER A 469 4.19 -6.77 -24.75
N SER A 470 4.51 -5.69 -25.47
CA SER A 470 5.87 -5.27 -25.75
C SER A 470 5.97 -3.75 -25.85
N VAL A 471 6.90 -3.17 -25.09
CA VAL A 471 7.14 -1.72 -24.98
C VAL A 471 8.63 -1.44 -25.16
N ASN A 472 8.99 -0.39 -25.91
CA ASN A 472 10.36 0.11 -25.92
C ASN A 472 10.49 1.22 -24.90
N ALA A 473 11.41 1.06 -23.95
CA ALA A 473 11.73 2.05 -22.93
C ALA A 473 13.15 2.57 -23.14
N SER A 474 13.41 3.79 -22.67
CA SER A 474 14.75 4.38 -22.63
C SER A 474 15.16 4.49 -21.17
N LEU A 475 16.06 3.63 -20.73
CA LEU A 475 16.48 3.54 -19.33
C LEU A 475 17.84 4.22 -19.12
N PRO A 476 18.03 5.03 -18.07
CA PRO A 476 19.34 5.59 -17.73
C PRO A 476 20.39 4.53 -17.37
N VAL A 477 21.67 4.88 -17.39
CA VAL A 477 22.73 4.00 -16.84
C VAL A 477 22.47 3.69 -15.36
N GLY A 478 22.39 2.41 -15.02
CA GLY A 478 22.04 1.95 -13.67
C GLY A 478 21.30 0.62 -13.65
N LEU A 479 20.92 0.20 -12.45
CA LEU A 479 20.10 -0.97 -12.21
C LEU A 479 18.64 -0.53 -12.04
N HIS A 480 17.74 -1.12 -12.82
CA HIS A 480 16.31 -0.82 -12.83
C HIS A 480 15.51 -2.07 -12.61
N ASP A 481 14.64 -2.04 -11.60
CA ASP A 481 13.58 -3.02 -11.41
C ASP A 481 12.32 -2.48 -12.07
N ILE A 482 11.73 -3.28 -12.97
CA ILE A 482 10.63 -2.89 -13.83
C ILE A 482 9.45 -3.82 -13.54
N GLY A 483 8.35 -3.25 -13.08
CA GLY A 483 7.11 -3.97 -12.78
C GLY A 483 6.27 -4.22 -14.03
N LEU A 484 5.67 -5.40 -14.11
CA LEU A 484 4.63 -5.76 -15.06
C LEU A 484 3.39 -6.24 -14.30
N CYS A 485 2.28 -5.53 -14.48
CA CYS A 485 0.95 -6.00 -14.14
C CYS A 485 0.24 -6.44 -15.41
N VAL A 486 -0.40 -7.60 -15.37
CA VAL A 486 -1.30 -8.06 -16.42
C VAL A 486 -2.69 -8.25 -15.86
N VAL A 487 -3.70 -7.93 -16.67
CA VAL A 487 -5.11 -8.10 -16.31
C VAL A 487 -5.75 -9.09 -17.28
N ASP A 488 -6.52 -10.04 -16.76
CA ASP A 488 -7.28 -11.00 -17.56
C ASP A 488 -8.67 -10.49 -17.98
N ASN A 489 -9.38 -11.28 -18.78
CA ASN A 489 -10.72 -10.94 -19.28
C ASN A 489 -11.84 -11.01 -18.22
N SER A 490 -11.53 -11.39 -16.98
CA SER A 490 -12.43 -11.40 -15.83
C SER A 490 -12.08 -10.31 -14.80
N GLY A 491 -11.04 -9.53 -15.04
CA GLY A 491 -10.55 -8.45 -14.18
C GLY A 491 -9.50 -8.88 -13.14
N GLY A 492 -9.08 -10.14 -13.13
CA GLY A 492 -8.01 -10.64 -12.27
C GLY A 492 -6.65 -10.07 -12.67
N THR A 493 -5.76 -9.85 -11.70
CA THR A 493 -4.44 -9.24 -11.94
C THR A 493 -3.29 -10.16 -11.56
N GLY A 494 -2.22 -10.13 -12.34
CA GLY A 494 -0.97 -10.84 -12.09
C GLY A 494 0.21 -9.88 -12.13
N TRP A 495 1.17 -10.06 -11.22
CA TRP A 495 2.31 -9.16 -11.08
C TRP A 495 3.65 -9.90 -11.17
N THR A 496 4.64 -9.25 -11.77
CA THR A 496 6.03 -9.71 -11.77
C THR A 496 6.98 -8.52 -11.94
N VAL A 497 8.23 -8.67 -11.50
CA VAL A 497 9.30 -7.69 -11.72
C VAL A 497 10.42 -8.32 -12.55
N VAL A 498 11.01 -7.54 -13.46
CA VAL A 498 12.21 -7.91 -14.23
C VAL A 498 13.30 -6.86 -14.04
N ARG A 499 14.56 -7.31 -13.92
CA ARG A 499 15.70 -6.42 -13.68
C ARG A 499 16.46 -6.13 -14.96
N TYR A 500 16.62 -4.85 -15.28
CA TYR A 500 17.45 -4.36 -16.38
C TYR A 500 18.66 -3.62 -15.83
N TRP A 501 19.85 -4.08 -16.20
CA TRP A 501 21.10 -3.41 -15.88
C TRP A 501 21.65 -2.69 -17.10
N VAL A 502 21.48 -1.36 -17.15
CA VAL A 502 22.11 -0.53 -18.17
C VAL A 502 23.51 -0.19 -17.73
N THR A 503 24.52 -0.73 -18.39
CA THR A 503 25.92 -0.44 -18.10
C THR A 503 26.36 0.80 -18.86
N PRO A 504 27.30 1.61 -18.34
CA PRO A 504 27.95 2.62 -19.16
C PRO A 504 28.71 1.95 -20.31
N LYS A 505 29.15 2.75 -21.29
CA LYS A 505 30.10 2.32 -22.30
C LYS A 505 31.37 1.76 -21.67
N ILE A 506 31.78 0.56 -22.05
CA ILE A 506 32.92 -0.12 -21.42
C ILE A 506 34.21 0.10 -22.18
N ASP A 507 35.18 0.76 -21.53
CA ASP A 507 36.52 1.00 -22.09
C ASP A 507 37.48 -0.16 -21.85
N PHE A 508 37.43 -0.76 -20.67
CA PHE A 508 38.36 -1.80 -20.26
C PHE A 508 37.66 -3.01 -19.65
N TYR A 509 38.13 -4.19 -20.04
CA TYR A 509 37.70 -5.48 -19.52
C TYR A 509 38.81 -6.14 -18.71
N VAL A 510 38.45 -6.73 -17.57
CA VAL A 510 39.32 -7.54 -16.71
C VAL A 510 38.70 -8.92 -16.57
N ASP A 511 39.48 -9.98 -16.80
CA ASP A 511 38.99 -11.35 -16.66
C ASP A 511 40.12 -12.28 -16.20
N THR A 512 40.16 -12.56 -14.89
CA THR A 512 41.18 -13.47 -14.34
C THR A 512 40.99 -14.92 -14.79
N ASN A 513 39.79 -15.31 -15.22
CA ASN A 513 39.51 -16.69 -15.62
C ASN A 513 39.78 -16.92 -17.11
N ASN A 514 39.83 -15.86 -17.92
CA ASN A 514 40.18 -15.96 -19.34
C ASN A 514 41.64 -16.43 -19.52
N PRO A 515 41.89 -17.54 -20.24
CA PRO A 515 43.24 -18.05 -20.50
C PRO A 515 44.13 -17.08 -21.30
N GLY A 516 43.53 -16.19 -22.09
CA GLY A 516 44.22 -15.18 -22.89
C GLY A 516 44.40 -13.83 -22.20
N ALA A 517 43.90 -13.66 -20.97
CA ALA A 517 44.06 -12.42 -20.21
C ALA A 517 45.53 -12.19 -19.81
N SER A 518 45.98 -10.94 -19.92
CA SER A 518 47.33 -10.50 -19.55
C SER A 518 47.32 -9.01 -19.23
N ASP A 519 48.12 -8.60 -18.26
CA ASP A 519 48.29 -7.17 -17.92
C ASP A 519 49.09 -6.38 -18.96
N THR A 520 49.60 -7.06 -19.99
CA THR A 520 50.18 -6.45 -21.20
C THR A 520 49.18 -6.27 -22.33
N ASN A 521 47.96 -6.80 -22.21
CA ASN A 521 46.92 -6.67 -23.21
C ASN A 521 46.41 -5.22 -23.29
N PRO A 522 45.68 -4.84 -24.36
CA PRO A 522 45.04 -3.53 -24.44
C PRO A 522 43.83 -3.36 -23.49
N GLY A 523 43.30 -4.45 -22.91
CA GLY A 523 42.12 -4.40 -22.03
C GLY A 523 40.80 -4.43 -22.79
N THR A 524 40.75 -4.90 -24.04
CA THR A 524 39.49 -5.07 -24.77
C THR A 524 38.77 -6.35 -24.35
N ALA A 525 37.47 -6.50 -24.65
CA ALA A 525 36.73 -7.73 -24.34
C ALA A 525 37.40 -9.01 -24.90
N ALA A 526 38.02 -8.93 -26.08
CA ALA A 526 38.73 -10.05 -26.71
C ALA A 526 40.14 -10.31 -26.13
N LEU A 527 40.80 -9.27 -25.61
CA LEU A 527 42.12 -9.33 -24.99
C LEU A 527 42.07 -8.54 -23.66
N PRO A 528 41.44 -9.10 -22.62
CA PRO A 528 41.23 -8.41 -21.36
C PRO A 528 42.52 -8.32 -20.53
N PHE A 529 42.54 -7.41 -19.57
CA PHE A 529 43.54 -7.41 -18.50
C PHE A 529 43.35 -8.62 -17.57
N LYS A 530 44.41 -9.01 -16.87
CA LYS A 530 44.37 -10.13 -15.91
C LYS A 530 44.00 -9.67 -14.51
N THR A 531 44.45 -8.49 -14.10
CA THR A 531 44.25 -7.92 -12.76
C THR A 531 43.45 -6.62 -12.81
N ILE A 532 42.71 -6.33 -11.73
CA ILE A 532 41.94 -5.09 -11.59
C ILE A 532 42.89 -3.90 -11.37
N GLY A 533 43.96 -4.08 -10.60
CA GLY A 533 44.95 -3.04 -10.35
C GLY A 533 45.60 -2.51 -11.64
N LYS A 534 45.76 -3.37 -12.66
CA LYS A 534 46.23 -2.95 -13.98
C LYS A 534 45.24 -2.05 -14.69
N SER A 535 43.94 -2.37 -14.71
CA SER A 535 42.92 -1.56 -15.38
C SER A 535 42.74 -0.21 -14.69
N VAL A 536 42.73 -0.18 -13.36
CA VAL A 536 42.70 1.06 -12.56
C VAL A 536 43.88 1.98 -12.88
N THR A 537 45.06 1.40 -13.13
CA THR A 537 46.25 2.18 -13.51
C THR A 537 46.18 2.70 -14.96
N ALA A 538 45.51 1.93 -15.84
CA ALA A 538 45.35 2.26 -17.26
C ALA A 538 44.34 3.38 -17.50
N ALA A 539 43.28 3.47 -16.67
CA ALA A 539 42.29 4.53 -16.75
C ALA A 539 42.93 5.92 -16.61
N ALA A 540 42.57 6.84 -17.50
CA ALA A 540 43.05 8.21 -17.46
C ALA A 540 42.25 9.05 -16.46
N SER A 541 42.89 10.02 -15.80
CA SER A 541 42.21 10.94 -14.88
C SER A 541 41.19 11.81 -15.61
N GLY A 542 40.01 12.01 -15.01
CA GLY A 542 38.93 12.82 -15.57
C GLY A 542 38.34 12.31 -16.88
N SER A 543 38.49 11.02 -17.18
CA SER A 543 38.20 10.47 -18.51
C SER A 543 36.76 10.00 -18.72
N GLY A 544 35.97 9.84 -17.66
CA GLY A 544 34.63 9.22 -17.75
C GLY A 544 34.68 7.69 -17.94
N GLN A 545 35.87 7.09 -17.99
CA GLN A 545 36.01 5.70 -18.45
C GLN A 545 35.42 4.66 -17.49
N ALA A 546 34.85 3.59 -18.06
CA ALA A 546 34.35 2.45 -17.30
C ALA A 546 35.22 1.19 -17.46
N ILE A 547 35.39 0.49 -16.34
CA ILE A 547 36.12 -0.78 -16.23
C ILE A 547 35.13 -1.86 -15.84
N MET A 548 34.97 -2.86 -16.71
CA MET A 548 34.18 -4.06 -16.47
C MET A 548 35.04 -5.21 -15.99
N VAL A 549 34.74 -5.75 -14.81
CA VAL A 549 35.41 -6.91 -14.23
C VAL A 549 34.51 -8.13 -14.37
N LYS A 550 34.96 -9.18 -15.06
CA LYS A 550 34.23 -10.44 -15.21
C LYS A 550 34.31 -11.28 -13.92
N GLY A 551 33.32 -12.14 -13.72
CA GLY A 551 33.18 -13.01 -12.56
C GLY A 551 34.43 -13.83 -12.25
N GLY A 552 34.83 -13.85 -10.97
CA GLY A 552 36.05 -14.50 -10.52
C GLY A 552 36.58 -13.95 -9.19
N VAL A 553 37.62 -14.60 -8.67
CA VAL A 553 38.29 -14.20 -7.42
C VAL A 553 39.62 -13.51 -7.74
N TYR A 554 39.70 -12.24 -7.40
CA TYR A 554 40.82 -11.34 -7.59
C TYR A 554 41.51 -11.10 -6.25
N ARG A 555 42.72 -11.64 -6.08
CA ARG A 555 43.50 -11.56 -4.84
C ARG A 555 44.43 -10.37 -4.90
N GLU A 556 43.89 -9.18 -4.67
CA GLU A 556 44.63 -7.92 -4.80
C GLU A 556 44.13 -6.85 -3.83
N GLY A 557 44.93 -5.79 -3.70
CA GLY A 557 44.60 -4.61 -2.91
C GLY A 557 44.81 -3.41 -3.81
N LEU A 558 43.75 -2.64 -4.02
CA LEU A 558 43.71 -1.58 -5.01
C LEU A 558 44.18 -0.26 -4.41
N ASN A 559 45.05 0.42 -5.15
CA ASN A 559 45.52 1.76 -4.84
C ASN A 559 45.01 2.73 -5.89
N ILE A 560 43.97 3.48 -5.56
CA ILE A 560 43.40 4.50 -6.42
C ILE A 560 44.26 5.75 -6.35
N ASN A 561 44.79 6.15 -7.51
CA ASN A 561 45.71 7.30 -7.68
C ASN A 561 45.31 8.20 -8.86
N ARG A 562 44.14 7.98 -9.45
CA ARG A 562 43.62 8.74 -10.60
C ARG A 562 42.34 9.45 -10.17
N PRO A 563 42.28 10.77 -10.03
CA PRO A 563 41.02 11.46 -9.80
C PRO A 563 40.15 11.44 -11.06
N GLY A 564 38.84 11.29 -10.91
CA GLY A 564 37.85 11.82 -11.85
C GLY A 564 37.78 13.35 -11.76
N GLN A 565 37.10 13.97 -12.73
CA GLN A 565 37.04 15.44 -12.82
C GLN A 565 35.78 16.01 -12.17
N ASP A 566 34.63 15.51 -12.59
CA ASP A 566 33.26 15.87 -12.23
C ASP A 566 32.36 14.64 -12.49
N ASP A 567 31.04 14.78 -12.41
CA ASP A 567 30.11 13.67 -12.66
C ASP A 567 30.22 13.08 -14.07
N ALA A 568 30.51 13.89 -15.09
CA ALA A 568 30.71 13.42 -16.46
C ALA A 568 32.09 12.76 -16.64
N GLY A 569 33.12 13.28 -15.96
CA GLY A 569 34.48 12.73 -15.94
C GLY A 569 34.71 11.66 -14.87
N ARG A 570 33.65 11.05 -14.34
CA ARG A 570 33.65 10.04 -13.27
C ARG A 570 34.18 8.70 -13.77
N ILE A 571 35.10 8.09 -13.03
CA ILE A 571 35.64 6.78 -13.40
C ILE A 571 34.83 5.68 -12.70
N THR A 572 34.41 4.67 -13.47
CA THR A 572 33.58 3.57 -12.95
C THR A 572 34.39 2.27 -12.92
N LEU A 573 34.46 1.64 -11.75
CA LEU A 573 34.92 0.26 -11.60
C LEU A 573 33.71 -0.60 -11.25
N MET A 574 33.31 -1.48 -12.16
CA MET A 574 32.13 -2.31 -11.99
C MET A 574 32.40 -3.80 -12.21
N GLY A 575 31.74 -4.64 -11.42
CA GLY A 575 31.60 -6.05 -11.74
C GLY A 575 30.55 -6.28 -12.83
N ALA A 576 30.76 -7.32 -13.64
CA ALA A 576 29.82 -7.69 -14.70
C ALA A 576 28.43 -7.99 -14.14
N PRO A 577 27.36 -7.42 -14.73
CA PRO A 577 25.99 -7.65 -14.28
C PRO A 577 25.71 -9.13 -14.06
N PHE A 578 25.10 -9.45 -12.92
CA PHE A 578 24.71 -10.82 -12.54
C PHE A 578 25.86 -11.83 -12.40
N GLU A 579 27.13 -11.39 -12.41
CA GLU A 579 28.30 -12.22 -12.14
C GLU A 579 28.92 -11.88 -10.78
N LYS A 580 29.37 -12.91 -10.05
CA LYS A 580 30.05 -12.74 -8.76
C LYS A 580 31.52 -12.33 -8.96
N VAL A 581 31.84 -11.08 -8.64
CA VAL A 581 33.20 -10.52 -8.71
C VAL A 581 33.73 -10.31 -7.31
N VAL A 582 34.72 -11.10 -6.91
CA VAL A 582 35.30 -11.05 -5.56
C VAL A 582 36.67 -10.41 -5.60
N LEU A 583 36.82 -9.27 -4.93
CA LEU A 583 38.11 -8.68 -4.57
C LEU A 583 38.45 -9.09 -3.13
N THR A 584 39.49 -9.90 -2.96
CA THR A 584 39.88 -10.38 -1.63
C THR A 584 41.29 -9.97 -1.22
N GLY A 585 41.42 -9.61 0.05
CA GLY A 585 42.70 -9.36 0.70
C GLY A 585 43.51 -10.61 1.01
N ALA A 586 42.92 -11.80 0.93
CA ALA A 586 43.48 -13.05 1.41
C ALA A 586 44.22 -13.86 0.33
N ASP A 587 45.19 -14.65 0.78
CA ASP A 587 45.91 -15.61 -0.04
C ASP A 587 45.59 -17.05 0.39
N VAL A 588 45.49 -17.96 -0.59
CA VAL A 588 45.29 -19.40 -0.32
C VAL A 588 46.57 -19.98 0.26
N LEU A 589 46.46 -20.60 1.43
CA LEU A 589 47.53 -21.34 2.07
C LEU A 589 47.51 -22.81 1.63
N THR A 590 48.61 -23.25 1.03
CA THR A 590 48.81 -24.64 0.58
C THR A 590 50.11 -25.24 1.13
N GLY A 591 50.23 -26.57 1.08
CA GLY A 591 51.42 -27.29 1.54
C GLY A 591 51.53 -27.29 3.06
N TRP A 592 50.45 -27.70 3.72
CA TRP A 592 50.36 -27.77 5.17
C TRP A 592 51.15 -28.98 5.71
N THR A 593 51.79 -28.81 6.86
CA THR A 593 52.54 -29.90 7.53
C THR A 593 51.81 -30.34 8.78
N GLN A 594 51.53 -31.64 8.92
CA GLN A 594 50.96 -32.17 10.16
C GLN A 594 51.92 -31.92 11.34
N CYS A 595 51.40 -31.41 12.44
CA CYS A 595 52.21 -31.15 13.62
C CYS A 595 52.75 -32.45 14.21
N THR A 596 53.87 -32.33 14.93
CA THR A 596 54.34 -33.36 15.87
C THR A 596 53.98 -32.94 17.29
N GLN A 597 54.15 -33.84 18.27
CA GLN A 597 54.07 -33.47 19.69
C GLN A 597 54.96 -32.26 20.01
N GLN A 598 56.17 -32.19 19.45
CA GLN A 598 57.07 -31.07 19.69
C GLN A 598 56.58 -29.79 19.02
N THR A 599 56.17 -29.86 17.74
CA THR A 599 55.71 -28.68 16.99
C THR A 599 54.44 -28.07 17.58
N ALA A 600 53.53 -28.92 18.10
CA ALA A 600 52.32 -28.49 18.79
C ALA A 600 52.50 -28.31 20.31
N ARG A 601 53.75 -28.25 20.80
CA ARG A 601 54.10 -28.02 22.22
C ARG A 601 53.36 -28.93 23.21
N ASN A 602 53.31 -30.21 22.88
CA ASN A 602 52.63 -31.27 23.62
C ASN A 602 51.12 -31.09 23.76
N ASN A 603 50.48 -30.29 22.88
CA ASN A 603 49.03 -30.32 22.76
C ASN A 603 48.58 -31.77 22.49
N PRO A 604 47.65 -32.35 23.28
CA PRO A 604 47.21 -33.73 23.11
C PRO A 604 46.59 -34.00 21.73
N ASN A 605 46.07 -32.96 21.07
CA ASN A 605 45.42 -33.02 19.77
C ASN A 605 46.40 -32.83 18.59
N TRP A 606 47.72 -32.86 18.82
CA TRP A 606 48.76 -32.59 17.82
C TRP A 606 48.57 -33.33 16.48
N ALA A 607 47.99 -34.53 16.49
CA ALA A 607 47.76 -35.33 15.28
C ALA A 607 46.66 -34.75 14.36
N SER A 608 45.77 -33.90 14.88
CA SER A 608 44.74 -33.21 14.09
C SER A 608 45.14 -31.80 13.68
N ILE A 609 46.26 -31.29 14.21
CA ILE A 609 46.71 -29.92 14.01
C ILE A 609 47.77 -29.90 12.91
N TYR A 610 47.64 -28.97 11.98
CA TYR A 610 48.59 -28.74 10.91
C TYR A 610 49.18 -27.34 11.04
N CYS A 611 50.40 -27.15 10.56
CA CYS A 611 51.06 -25.87 10.58
C CYS A 611 51.63 -25.45 9.22
N LYS A 612 51.69 -24.14 9.01
CA LYS A 612 52.28 -23.48 7.84
C LYS A 612 53.03 -22.23 8.30
N ASP A 613 54.24 -22.04 7.79
CA ASP A 613 54.99 -20.80 7.98
C ASP A 613 54.69 -19.83 6.84
N ILE A 614 54.47 -18.57 7.19
CA ILE A 614 54.20 -17.43 6.32
C ILE A 614 54.98 -16.19 6.82
N ASP A 615 55.13 -15.17 5.99
CA ASP A 615 55.93 -13.97 6.27
C ASP A 615 55.09 -12.73 6.70
N TRP A 616 53.81 -12.93 6.95
CA TRP A 616 52.90 -11.92 7.53
C TRP A 616 52.10 -12.50 8.70
N GLN A 617 51.56 -11.63 9.55
CA GLN A 617 50.63 -12.04 10.59
C GLN A 617 49.19 -11.90 10.08
N PRO A 618 48.45 -13.00 9.88
CA PRO A 618 47.03 -12.95 9.58
C PRO A 618 46.22 -12.57 10.82
N SER A 619 45.12 -11.86 10.59
CA SER A 619 44.10 -11.58 11.61
C SER A 619 42.94 -12.58 11.53
N MET A 620 42.77 -13.24 10.39
CA MET A 620 41.71 -14.21 10.11
C MET A 620 42.26 -15.41 9.32
N LEU A 621 41.74 -16.60 9.63
CA LEU A 621 41.93 -17.80 8.81
C LEU A 621 40.55 -18.26 8.37
N ILE A 622 40.36 -18.45 7.07
CA ILE A 622 39.08 -18.75 6.44
C ILE A 622 39.18 -20.12 5.81
N GLN A 623 38.16 -20.96 5.96
CA GLN A 623 38.04 -22.25 5.29
C GLN A 623 36.73 -22.29 4.50
N ASP A 624 36.83 -22.46 3.19
CA ASP A 624 35.68 -22.55 2.29
C ASP A 624 34.69 -21.38 2.48
N ASP A 625 35.22 -20.17 2.57
CA ASP A 625 34.50 -18.90 2.81
C ASP A 625 33.99 -18.68 4.25
N VAL A 626 34.21 -19.62 5.17
CA VAL A 626 33.83 -19.51 6.59
C VAL A 626 35.03 -19.19 7.48
N ALA A 627 34.94 -18.15 8.30
CA ALA A 627 35.99 -17.81 9.26
C ALA A 627 36.17 -18.89 10.35
N LEU A 628 37.40 -19.36 10.54
CA LEU A 628 37.77 -20.28 11.62
C LEU A 628 37.93 -19.54 12.95
N THR A 629 37.60 -20.23 14.04
CA THR A 629 37.65 -19.65 15.39
C THR A 629 39.09 -19.56 15.92
N ILE A 630 39.50 -18.40 16.42
CA ILE A 630 40.81 -18.26 17.08
C ILE A 630 40.81 -19.04 18.40
N ALA A 631 41.72 -20.01 18.51
CA ALA A 631 41.92 -20.82 19.70
C ALA A 631 42.30 -19.95 20.91
N SER A 632 41.67 -20.23 22.04
CA SER A 632 41.78 -19.38 23.22
C SER A 632 41.66 -20.14 24.54
N SER A 633 42.31 -19.62 25.58
CA SER A 633 42.33 -20.19 26.92
C SER A 633 41.95 -19.15 27.97
N PRO A 634 40.97 -19.41 28.85
CA PRO A 634 40.06 -20.56 28.82
C PRO A 634 39.17 -20.52 27.58
N GLU A 635 38.63 -21.65 27.12
CA GLU A 635 37.86 -21.72 25.88
C GLU A 635 36.42 -21.16 26.00
N ASN A 636 35.72 -21.44 27.09
CA ASN A 636 34.30 -21.09 27.24
C ASN A 636 34.05 -20.02 28.32
N GLU A 637 35.10 -19.51 28.95
CA GLU A 637 35.02 -18.72 30.17
C GLU A 637 35.89 -17.45 30.08
N LEU A 638 35.88 -16.65 31.12
CA LEU A 638 36.85 -15.58 31.34
C LEU A 638 37.40 -15.73 32.75
N TRP A 639 38.69 -15.50 32.91
CA TRP A 639 39.31 -15.49 34.23
C TRP A 639 39.34 -14.07 34.79
N SER A 640 39.50 -13.95 36.10
CA SER A 640 39.69 -12.68 36.80
C SER A 640 41.00 -12.69 37.59
N PRO A 641 41.75 -11.56 37.65
CA PRO A 641 42.93 -11.46 38.49
C PRO A 641 42.62 -11.76 39.96
N THR A 642 43.48 -12.52 40.64
CA THR A 642 43.37 -12.77 42.08
C THR A 642 43.85 -11.59 42.92
N ALA A 643 44.64 -10.68 42.34
CA ALA A 643 45.08 -9.46 43.00
C ALA A 643 45.24 -8.30 42.01
N THR A 644 45.02 -7.08 42.52
CA THR A 644 45.26 -5.84 41.79
C THR A 644 46.73 -5.72 41.41
N GLY A 645 46.98 -5.48 40.13
CA GLY A 645 48.31 -5.31 39.55
C GLY A 645 48.62 -3.87 39.20
N THR A 646 49.46 -3.70 38.18
CA THR A 646 49.85 -2.40 37.62
C THR A 646 49.21 -2.20 36.24
N THR A 647 49.67 -1.21 35.50
CA THR A 647 49.30 -1.02 34.10
C THR A 647 49.94 -2.03 33.15
N THR A 648 50.95 -2.80 33.58
CA THR A 648 51.66 -3.79 32.75
C THR A 648 51.69 -5.19 33.35
N THR A 649 51.14 -5.37 34.55
CA THR A 649 51.18 -6.65 35.28
C THR A 649 49.89 -6.91 36.06
N PHE A 650 49.61 -8.18 36.32
CA PHE A 650 48.62 -8.65 37.29
C PHE A 650 49.02 -10.02 37.82
N GLN A 651 48.36 -10.46 38.90
CA GLN A 651 48.53 -11.79 39.48
C GLN A 651 47.23 -12.58 39.42
N ASP A 652 47.35 -13.84 39.03
CA ASP A 652 46.29 -14.83 39.14
C ASP A 652 46.88 -16.18 39.55
N THR A 653 46.85 -16.46 40.85
CA THR A 653 47.39 -17.70 41.41
C THR A 653 46.43 -18.89 41.29
N VAL A 654 45.20 -18.67 40.84
CA VAL A 654 44.18 -19.71 40.68
C VAL A 654 44.26 -20.34 39.31
N HIS A 655 44.35 -19.53 38.26
CA HIS A 655 44.28 -20.01 36.88
C HIS A 655 45.65 -20.16 36.20
N LEU A 656 46.64 -19.33 36.55
CA LEU A 656 47.98 -19.36 35.94
C LEU A 656 48.90 -20.35 36.65
N THR A 657 48.60 -21.65 36.51
CA THR A 657 49.24 -22.74 37.27
C THR A 657 50.43 -23.39 36.57
N GLN A 658 50.75 -22.98 35.34
CA GLN A 658 51.83 -23.57 34.55
C GLN A 658 53.19 -23.33 35.20
N GLN A 659 54.06 -24.33 35.15
CA GLN A 659 55.36 -24.29 35.85
C GLN A 659 56.49 -23.68 35.01
N ALA A 660 56.31 -23.58 33.69
CA ALA A 660 57.31 -23.02 32.79
C ALA A 660 57.12 -21.51 32.63
N ALA A 661 58.12 -20.72 33.01
CA ALA A 661 58.11 -19.25 32.84
C ALA A 661 57.92 -18.79 31.38
N GLY A 662 58.22 -19.67 30.41
CA GLY A 662 58.03 -19.39 28.98
C GLY A 662 56.63 -19.72 28.43
N TYR A 663 55.76 -20.36 29.21
CA TYR A 663 54.51 -20.93 28.69
C TYR A 663 53.61 -19.88 28.04
N TRP A 664 53.37 -18.76 28.72
CA TRP A 664 52.47 -17.71 28.24
C TRP A 664 53.13 -16.71 27.29
N LEU A 665 54.46 -16.76 27.08
CA LEU A 665 55.16 -15.80 26.24
C LEU A 665 54.59 -15.79 24.82
N GLY A 666 54.41 -14.59 24.28
CA GLY A 666 53.87 -14.36 22.94
C GLY A 666 52.35 -14.52 22.80
N ALA A 667 51.65 -15.04 23.81
CA ALA A 667 50.19 -15.11 23.79
C ALA A 667 49.58 -13.72 23.68
N ASN A 668 48.45 -13.62 22.98
CA ASN A 668 47.64 -12.41 22.98
C ASN A 668 46.69 -12.47 24.17
N LEU A 669 46.95 -11.62 25.15
CA LEU A 669 46.12 -11.41 26.32
C LEU A 669 45.05 -10.37 25.99
N VAL A 670 43.79 -10.78 26.06
CA VAL A 670 42.65 -9.90 25.88
C VAL A 670 42.05 -9.59 27.25
N TYR A 671 42.07 -8.31 27.64
CA TYR A 671 41.45 -7.81 28.87
C TYR A 671 40.13 -7.12 28.62
N ARG A 672 39.29 -7.13 29.66
CA ARG A 672 38.06 -6.36 29.77
C ARG A 672 38.08 -5.53 31.05
N GLY A 673 37.91 -4.22 30.90
CA GLY A 673 37.71 -3.29 32.03
C GLY A 673 36.22 -3.05 32.30
N GLY A 674 35.88 -2.48 33.45
CA GLY A 674 34.50 -2.28 33.93
C GLY A 674 33.56 -1.38 33.10
N VAL A 675 33.98 -0.89 31.91
CA VAL A 675 33.19 -0.04 31.00
C VAL A 675 32.98 -0.67 29.62
N GLY A 676 33.03 -2.00 29.50
CA GLY A 676 32.67 -2.71 28.27
C GLY A 676 33.70 -2.63 27.13
N MET A 677 34.89 -2.06 27.39
CA MET A 677 36.01 -1.98 26.44
C MET A 677 36.93 -3.20 26.53
N SER A 678 37.33 -3.73 25.36
CA SER A 678 38.31 -4.83 25.25
C SER A 678 39.67 -4.33 24.76
N TYR A 679 40.75 -4.90 25.31
CA TYR A 679 42.12 -4.51 24.98
C TYR A 679 43.00 -5.74 24.76
N SER A 680 43.56 -5.87 23.55
CA SER A 680 44.57 -6.89 23.24
C SER A 680 45.96 -6.42 23.62
N ARG A 681 46.76 -7.32 24.21
CA ARG A 681 48.13 -7.11 24.70
C ARG A 681 48.98 -8.34 24.44
N THR A 682 50.26 -8.16 24.18
CA THR A 682 51.21 -9.27 24.05
C THR A 682 51.82 -9.61 25.39
N VAL A 683 51.77 -10.88 25.79
CA VAL A 683 52.46 -11.35 26.99
C VAL A 683 53.97 -11.38 26.76
N THR A 684 54.71 -10.69 27.63
CA THR A 684 56.17 -10.55 27.57
C THR A 684 56.89 -11.21 28.75
N GLY A 685 56.16 -11.63 29.79
CA GLY A 685 56.72 -12.33 30.94
C GLY A 685 55.69 -13.12 31.73
N PHE A 686 56.13 -14.19 32.38
CA PHE A 686 55.35 -14.96 33.34
C PHE A 686 56.24 -15.46 34.48
N ASP A 687 55.87 -15.16 35.72
CA ASP A 687 56.49 -15.71 36.92
C ASP A 687 55.58 -16.81 37.52
N PRO A 688 55.94 -18.10 37.35
CA PRO A 688 55.13 -19.21 37.83
C PRO A 688 55.10 -19.33 39.35
N ALA A 689 56.06 -18.73 40.08
CA ALA A 689 56.08 -18.80 41.54
C ALA A 689 55.02 -17.88 42.17
N THR A 690 54.66 -16.80 41.48
CA THR A 690 53.71 -15.78 41.97
C THR A 690 52.44 -15.70 41.15
N GLY A 691 52.35 -16.41 40.02
CA GLY A 691 51.25 -16.27 39.06
C GLY A 691 51.22 -14.89 38.42
N THR A 692 52.36 -14.19 38.32
CA THR A 692 52.43 -12.84 37.76
C THR A 692 52.59 -12.90 36.25
N ILE A 693 51.69 -12.25 35.50
CA ILE A 693 51.84 -12.03 34.06
C ILE A 693 52.30 -10.59 33.81
N THR A 694 53.23 -10.43 32.85
CA THR A 694 53.71 -9.15 32.34
C THR A 694 53.35 -9.03 30.86
N PHE A 695 52.87 -7.88 30.43
CA PHE A 695 52.36 -7.67 29.07
C PHE A 695 52.63 -6.26 28.54
N THR A 696 52.58 -6.11 27.21
CA THR A 696 52.77 -4.85 26.50
C THR A 696 51.79 -4.71 25.32
N PRO A 697 51.33 -3.49 24.97
CA PRO A 697 51.57 -2.20 25.65
C PRO A 697 50.92 -2.11 27.04
N ALA A 698 51.21 -1.05 27.80
CA ALA A 698 50.54 -0.83 29.09
C ALA A 698 49.03 -0.57 28.90
N LYS A 699 48.22 -0.91 29.90
CA LYS A 699 46.85 -0.39 30.07
C LYS A 699 46.89 1.08 30.50
N SER A 700 45.83 1.81 30.21
CA SER A 700 45.62 3.19 30.70
C SER A 700 45.34 3.26 32.20
N THR A 701 44.84 2.17 32.78
CA THR A 701 44.53 2.00 34.20
C THR A 701 45.17 0.72 34.74
N SER A 702 45.34 0.63 36.06
CA SER A 702 45.84 -0.59 36.70
C SER A 702 44.87 -1.76 36.53
N CYS A 703 45.40 -2.97 36.41
CA CYS A 703 44.58 -4.19 36.42
C CYS A 703 43.98 -4.42 37.81
N VAL A 704 42.67 -4.62 37.90
CA VAL A 704 41.95 -4.83 39.16
C VAL A 704 41.27 -6.21 39.17
N THR A 705 40.86 -6.71 40.34
CA THR A 705 40.24 -8.04 40.49
C THR A 705 38.86 -8.16 39.84
N SER A 706 38.23 -7.04 39.49
CA SER A 706 36.98 -7.01 38.72
C SER A 706 37.21 -7.03 37.20
N ASP A 707 38.46 -6.92 36.73
CA ASP A 707 38.76 -7.10 35.31
C ASP A 707 38.60 -8.57 34.92
N LEU A 708 38.23 -8.80 33.66
CA LEU A 708 38.12 -10.14 33.08
C LEU A 708 39.15 -10.32 31.97
N TYR A 709 39.66 -11.53 31.77
CA TYR A 709 40.68 -11.79 30.75
C TYR A 709 40.67 -13.21 30.18
N PHE A 710 41.27 -13.37 29.00
CA PHE A 710 41.59 -14.65 28.36
C PHE A 710 42.80 -14.49 27.43
N PHE A 711 43.35 -15.61 26.95
CA PHE A 711 44.48 -15.63 26.02
C PHE A 711 44.09 -16.23 24.66
N GLN A 712 44.77 -15.79 23.61
CA GLN A 712 44.64 -16.24 22.22
C GLN A 712 46.02 -16.51 21.59
N HIS A 713 46.00 -17.06 20.37
CA HIS A 713 47.17 -17.19 19.50
C HIS A 713 48.27 -18.10 20.06
N LYS A 714 47.87 -19.25 20.64
CA LYS A 714 48.80 -20.34 20.96
C LYS A 714 48.30 -21.68 20.46
N VAL A 715 49.20 -22.52 19.95
CA VAL A 715 48.87 -23.89 19.52
C VAL A 715 48.38 -24.75 20.69
N GLU A 716 48.87 -24.51 21.90
CA GLU A 716 48.42 -25.20 23.12
C GLU A 716 46.93 -25.02 23.41
N PHE A 717 46.28 -23.99 22.85
CA PHE A 717 44.87 -23.69 23.09
C PHE A 717 43.92 -24.37 22.10
N ILE A 718 44.43 -24.98 21.02
CA ILE A 718 43.59 -25.66 20.03
C ILE A 718 43.02 -26.94 20.66
N SER A 719 41.72 -26.94 20.92
CA SER A 719 41.00 -28.01 21.61
C SER A 719 40.02 -28.77 20.70
N GLY A 720 39.66 -28.21 19.55
CA GLY A 720 38.68 -28.81 18.64
C GLY A 720 38.83 -28.43 17.18
N ALA A 721 38.02 -29.07 16.33
CA ALA A 721 37.93 -28.80 14.90
C ALA A 721 37.36 -27.39 14.64
N GLY A 722 37.82 -26.75 13.56
CA GLY A 722 37.44 -25.40 13.18
C GLY A 722 38.20 -24.30 13.93
N GLN A 723 39.26 -24.67 14.67
CA GLN A 723 40.07 -23.75 15.44
C GLN A 723 41.46 -23.54 14.84
N TRP A 724 42.01 -22.35 15.05
CA TRP A 724 43.34 -22.00 14.57
C TRP A 724 44.09 -21.10 15.54
N ALA A 725 45.41 -21.02 15.38
CA ALA A 725 46.28 -20.10 16.10
C ALA A 725 47.39 -19.59 15.18
N VAL A 726 48.01 -18.48 15.53
CA VAL A 726 49.22 -18.00 14.84
C VAL A 726 50.24 -17.53 15.85
N GLU A 727 51.50 -17.87 15.63
CA GLU A 727 52.59 -17.52 16.53
C GLU A 727 53.75 -16.92 15.77
N LYS A 728 54.40 -15.92 16.38
CA LYS A 728 55.63 -15.35 15.85
C LYS A 728 56.80 -16.29 16.11
N VAL A 729 57.49 -16.72 15.05
CA VAL A 729 58.66 -17.62 15.13
C VAL A 729 59.94 -16.80 15.26
N ASP A 730 60.06 -15.77 14.42
CA ASP A 730 61.17 -14.82 14.40
C ASP A 730 60.65 -13.43 13.93
N GLU A 731 61.54 -12.50 13.57
CA GLU A 731 61.14 -11.14 13.19
C GLU A 731 60.22 -11.07 11.97
N THR A 732 60.35 -12.01 11.03
CA THR A 732 59.67 -12.02 9.73
C THR A 732 58.70 -13.19 9.57
N THR A 733 58.85 -14.27 10.35
CA THR A 733 58.12 -15.51 10.14
C THR A 733 57.03 -15.71 11.20
N TYR A 734 55.83 -16.05 10.73
CA TYR A 734 54.70 -16.47 11.55
C TYR A 734 54.32 -17.91 11.21
N ARG A 735 54.06 -18.71 12.24
CA ARG A 735 53.56 -20.07 12.11
C ARG A 735 52.07 -20.09 12.39
N VAL A 736 51.28 -20.37 11.37
CA VAL A 736 49.85 -20.62 11.47
C VAL A 736 49.63 -22.09 11.82
N PHE A 737 48.73 -22.35 12.75
CA PHE A 737 48.27 -23.66 13.17
C PHE A 737 46.78 -23.77 12.89
N CYS A 738 46.31 -24.90 12.33
CA CYS A 738 44.92 -25.11 11.96
C CYS A 738 44.49 -26.55 12.29
N TRP A 739 43.32 -26.70 12.91
CA TRP A 739 42.54 -27.93 12.91
C TRP A 739 41.30 -27.69 12.03
N PRO A 740 41.25 -28.24 10.80
CA PRO A 740 40.13 -28.06 9.88
C PRO A 740 38.78 -28.51 10.47
N ALA A 741 37.69 -27.78 10.16
CA ALA A 741 36.35 -28.05 10.72
C ALA A 741 35.81 -29.45 10.37
N GLY A 742 36.14 -29.97 9.19
CA GLY A 742 35.78 -31.32 8.73
C GLY A 742 36.82 -32.40 9.03
N GLY A 743 37.91 -32.07 9.73
CA GLY A 743 39.08 -32.95 9.90
C GLY A 743 39.92 -33.10 8.63
N GLY A 744 40.79 -34.10 8.58
CA GLY A 744 41.68 -34.31 7.43
C GLY A 744 42.78 -33.25 7.32
N THR A 745 43.42 -33.18 6.15
CA THR A 745 44.46 -32.18 5.87
C THR A 745 43.83 -30.87 5.38
N PRO A 746 44.31 -29.69 5.82
CA PRO A 746 43.81 -28.40 5.32
C PRO A 746 43.93 -28.25 3.80
N ASP A 747 44.87 -28.96 3.14
CA ASP A 747 45.01 -28.97 1.67
C ASP A 747 43.81 -29.61 0.93
N SER A 748 42.84 -30.20 1.65
CA SER A 748 41.58 -30.71 1.07
C SER A 748 40.49 -29.65 0.94
N TYR A 749 40.76 -28.43 1.43
CA TYR A 749 39.83 -27.30 1.48
C TYR A 749 40.47 -26.05 0.86
N VAL A 750 39.67 -25.01 0.63
CA VAL A 750 40.20 -23.68 0.33
C VAL A 750 40.46 -22.97 1.65
N VAL A 751 41.69 -23.05 2.14
CA VAL A 751 42.11 -22.33 3.35
C VAL A 751 42.81 -21.04 2.96
N GLU A 752 42.26 -19.91 3.38
CA GLU A 752 42.78 -18.56 3.10
C GLU A 752 43.22 -17.87 4.38
N ALA A 753 44.27 -17.04 4.27
CA ALA A 753 44.68 -16.15 5.35
C ALA A 753 44.70 -14.71 4.81
N ASP A 754 44.08 -13.80 5.55
CA ASP A 754 44.06 -12.37 5.20
C ASP A 754 45.48 -11.79 5.23
N HIS A 755 45.84 -11.04 4.19
CA HIS A 755 47.22 -10.56 4.01
C HIS A 755 47.27 -9.07 3.68
N ARG A 756 46.46 -8.62 2.74
CA ARG A 756 46.50 -7.24 2.25
C ARG A 756 45.83 -6.30 3.25
N THR A 757 46.42 -5.12 3.42
CA THR A 757 45.94 -4.14 4.40
C THR A 757 44.61 -3.49 4.02
N TYR A 758 44.31 -3.29 2.74
CA TYR A 758 43.07 -2.64 2.30
C TYR A 758 42.55 -3.31 1.04
N GLY A 759 41.22 -3.31 0.87
CA GLY A 759 40.59 -3.74 -0.38
C GLY A 759 40.77 -2.66 -1.44
N ILE A 760 40.18 -1.49 -1.23
CA ILE A 760 40.27 -0.32 -2.10
C ILE A 760 40.67 0.91 -1.29
N LYS A 761 41.90 1.37 -1.52
CA LYS A 761 42.49 2.52 -0.84
C LYS A 761 42.67 3.70 -1.78
N PHE A 762 42.39 4.91 -1.30
CA PHE A 762 42.74 6.16 -1.97
C PHE A 762 44.01 6.76 -1.35
N ASN A 763 45.05 7.03 -2.15
CA ASN A 763 46.29 7.64 -1.62
C ASN A 763 46.30 9.17 -1.67
N THR A 764 45.39 9.78 -2.44
CA THR A 764 45.24 11.23 -2.62
C THR A 764 43.75 11.59 -2.69
N ALA A 765 43.41 12.88 -2.78
CA ALA A 765 42.04 13.34 -3.05
C ALA A 765 41.61 12.93 -4.47
N ASN A 766 41.21 11.67 -4.65
CA ASN A 766 40.77 11.11 -5.92
C ASN A 766 39.25 11.24 -6.02
N ASN A 767 38.78 12.35 -6.56
CA ASN A 767 37.35 12.63 -6.63
C ASN A 767 36.65 11.76 -7.69
N HIS A 768 35.32 11.68 -7.63
CA HIS A 768 34.44 11.16 -8.70
C HIS A 768 34.76 9.73 -9.16
N TRP A 769 34.65 8.77 -8.23
CA TRP A 769 34.73 7.34 -8.51
C TRP A 769 33.41 6.63 -8.22
N THR A 770 33.07 5.65 -9.05
CA THR A 770 31.99 4.69 -8.80
C THR A 770 32.57 3.29 -8.59
N PHE A 771 32.08 2.60 -7.56
CA PHE A 771 32.27 1.17 -7.35
C PHE A 771 30.91 0.50 -7.42
N ASP A 772 30.75 -0.45 -8.33
CA ASP A 772 29.46 -1.07 -8.62
C ASP A 772 29.62 -2.59 -8.69
N ASN A 773 28.73 -3.35 -8.04
CA ASN A 773 28.67 -4.81 -8.20
C ASN A 773 29.99 -5.56 -7.85
N LEU A 774 30.62 -5.19 -6.72
CA LEU A 774 31.83 -5.84 -6.23
C LEU A 774 31.58 -6.49 -4.86
N GLU A 775 32.11 -7.70 -4.65
CA GLU A 775 32.32 -8.24 -3.31
C GLU A 775 33.74 -7.91 -2.83
N VAL A 776 33.89 -7.21 -1.71
CA VAL A 776 35.19 -6.85 -1.11
C VAL A 776 35.31 -7.48 0.27
N ARG A 777 36.26 -8.41 0.44
CA ARG A 777 36.35 -9.24 1.66
C ARG A 777 37.75 -9.64 2.12
N HIS A 778 37.84 -10.07 3.38
CA HIS A 778 39.03 -10.69 3.99
C HIS A 778 40.28 -9.80 3.91
N VAL A 779 40.15 -8.50 4.19
CA VAL A 779 41.28 -7.58 4.30
C VAL A 779 41.60 -7.25 5.76
N GLN A 780 42.88 -6.95 6.04
CA GLN A 780 43.35 -6.64 7.40
C GLN A 780 42.97 -5.21 7.87
N GLY A 781 42.38 -4.41 6.98
CA GLY A 781 41.99 -3.03 7.24
C GLY A 781 40.61 -2.75 6.67
N ALA A 782 40.41 -1.57 6.10
CA ALA A 782 39.12 -1.20 5.54
C ALA A 782 38.86 -1.84 4.18
N GLY A 783 37.59 -2.20 3.93
CA GLY A 783 37.13 -2.78 2.67
C GLY A 783 37.28 -1.78 1.52
N ILE A 784 36.41 -0.77 1.49
CA ILE A 784 36.45 0.31 0.49
C ILE A 784 36.57 1.66 1.20
N GLY A 785 37.48 2.49 0.71
CA GLY A 785 37.52 3.91 1.05
C GLY A 785 38.34 4.26 2.29
N TYR A 786 39.49 3.64 2.55
CA TYR A 786 40.29 4.10 3.70
C TYR A 786 40.68 5.61 3.65
N SER A 787 39.92 6.44 4.38
CA SER A 787 39.99 7.89 4.55
C SER A 787 40.30 8.74 3.29
N PRO A 788 39.54 8.63 2.18
CA PRO A 788 39.67 9.56 1.08
C PRO A 788 39.33 10.97 1.54
N THR A 789 40.12 11.95 1.13
CA THR A 789 39.88 13.38 1.41
C THR A 789 39.21 14.12 0.25
N GLY A 790 38.93 13.41 -0.85
CA GLY A 790 38.26 13.96 -2.03
C GLY A 790 36.74 14.05 -1.90
N ALA A 791 36.02 14.11 -3.02
CA ALA A 791 34.55 14.13 -3.05
C ALA A 791 33.94 13.40 -4.25
N GLY A 792 32.63 13.16 -4.25
CA GLY A 792 31.88 12.63 -5.38
C GLY A 792 31.96 11.10 -5.48
N TYR A 793 31.96 10.37 -4.38
CA TYR A 793 32.07 8.91 -4.40
C TYR A 793 30.71 8.26 -4.52
N VAL A 794 30.60 7.23 -5.35
CA VAL A 794 29.42 6.36 -5.44
C VAL A 794 29.83 4.93 -5.16
N VAL A 795 29.16 4.27 -4.22
CA VAL A 795 29.31 2.83 -3.98
C VAL A 795 27.93 2.21 -4.06
N ARG A 796 27.71 1.27 -4.97
CA ARG A 796 26.40 0.65 -5.12
C ARG A 796 26.45 -0.82 -5.49
N ASN A 797 25.41 -1.57 -5.17
CA ASN A 797 25.29 -3.00 -5.49
C ASN A 797 26.48 -3.84 -4.99
N CYS A 798 27.19 -3.39 -3.95
CA CYS A 798 28.40 -4.05 -3.46
C CYS A 798 28.10 -4.90 -2.22
N VAL A 799 28.87 -5.98 -2.06
CA VAL A 799 28.97 -6.73 -0.81
C VAL A 799 30.30 -6.39 -0.17
N VAL A 800 30.31 -5.87 1.06
CA VAL A 800 31.55 -5.55 1.76
C VAL A 800 31.56 -6.23 3.12
N ARG A 801 32.35 -7.29 3.24
CA ARG A 801 32.26 -8.16 4.41
C ARG A 801 33.55 -8.71 4.96
N ASP A 802 33.50 -9.13 6.22
CA ASP A 802 34.58 -9.87 6.90
C ASP A 802 35.94 -9.17 6.80
N ASN A 803 35.92 -7.85 6.92
CA ASN A 803 37.11 -7.01 6.95
C ASN A 803 37.46 -6.66 8.39
N ALA A 804 38.75 -6.72 8.74
CA ALA A 804 39.20 -6.54 10.12
C ALA A 804 39.03 -5.11 10.66
N GLN A 805 38.70 -4.13 9.80
CA GLN A 805 38.30 -2.76 10.20
C GLN A 805 36.95 -2.38 9.59
N THR A 806 36.74 -1.10 9.24
CA THR A 806 35.48 -0.61 8.68
C THR A 806 35.24 -1.19 7.28
N GLY A 807 34.02 -1.65 6.99
CA GLY A 807 33.64 -2.10 5.65
C GLY A 807 33.78 -0.96 4.63
N LEU A 808 32.93 0.07 4.77
CA LEU A 808 32.95 1.29 3.96
C LEU A 808 33.37 2.48 4.81
N ALA A 809 34.60 2.97 4.63
CA ALA A 809 35.07 4.19 5.29
C ALA A 809 35.04 5.34 4.28
N PHE A 810 34.49 6.51 4.58
CA PHE A 810 34.59 7.67 3.69
C PHE A 810 34.64 8.95 4.50
N THR A 811 35.76 9.67 4.39
CA THR A 811 35.93 10.99 5.01
C THR A 811 35.71 12.15 4.04
N GLY A 812 35.50 11.83 2.76
CA GLY A 812 35.26 12.78 1.69
C GLY A 812 33.80 13.22 1.60
N SER A 813 33.55 14.40 1.06
CA SER A 813 32.19 14.92 0.86
C SER A 813 31.52 14.26 -0.34
N ASP A 814 30.21 14.44 -0.49
CA ASP A 814 29.45 13.99 -1.65
C ASP A 814 29.63 12.48 -1.89
N THR A 815 29.46 11.70 -0.82
CA THR A 815 29.59 10.24 -0.84
C THR A 815 28.21 9.60 -0.78
N HIS A 816 27.86 8.82 -1.79
CA HIS A 816 26.57 8.14 -1.89
C HIS A 816 26.76 6.63 -1.92
N ILE A 817 26.23 5.96 -0.91
CA ILE A 817 26.25 4.51 -0.77
C ILE A 817 24.82 4.01 -0.92
N SER A 818 24.58 3.05 -1.83
CA SER A 818 23.23 2.51 -2.01
C SER A 818 23.17 1.05 -2.41
N LYS A 819 22.11 0.32 -2.07
CA LYS A 819 21.94 -1.08 -2.52
C LYS A 819 23.15 -1.96 -2.16
N CYS A 820 23.76 -1.74 -0.99
CA CYS A 820 24.94 -2.49 -0.55
C CYS A 820 24.60 -3.40 0.64
N LEU A 821 25.21 -4.59 0.68
CA LEU A 821 25.27 -5.45 1.86
C LEU A 821 26.61 -5.24 2.58
N VAL A 822 26.58 -4.81 3.84
CA VAL A 822 27.79 -4.52 4.63
C VAL A 822 27.75 -5.29 5.94
N THR A 823 28.46 -6.41 6.00
CA THR A 823 28.31 -7.42 7.08
C THR A 823 29.64 -7.93 7.64
N GLY A 824 29.68 -8.39 8.89
CA GLY A 824 30.85 -9.08 9.46
C GLY A 824 32.13 -8.23 9.58
N ASN A 825 32.06 -6.91 9.42
CA ASN A 825 33.21 -6.01 9.55
C ASN A 825 33.41 -5.59 11.01
N ARG A 826 34.53 -4.95 11.35
CA ARG A 826 34.63 -4.32 12.68
C ARG A 826 33.61 -3.19 12.85
N MET A 827 33.42 -2.38 11.82
CA MET A 827 32.46 -1.27 11.72
C MET A 827 31.80 -1.38 10.35
N GLY A 828 30.51 -1.09 10.21
CA GLY A 828 29.85 -1.19 8.91
C GLY A 828 30.27 -0.05 7.96
N ILE A 829 29.60 1.11 8.09
CA ILE A 829 29.75 2.28 7.24
C ILE A 829 30.16 3.49 8.08
N THR A 830 31.12 4.28 7.61
CA THR A 830 31.51 5.56 8.24
C THR A 830 31.53 6.69 7.23
N LEU A 831 30.76 7.74 7.49
CA LEU A 831 30.69 8.98 6.69
C LEU A 831 31.20 10.17 7.50
N SER A 832 32.03 11.04 6.90
CA SER A 832 32.53 12.25 7.58
C SER A 832 32.69 13.51 6.73
N GLY A 833 32.37 13.46 5.44
CA GLY A 833 32.30 14.65 4.59
C GLY A 833 30.87 15.14 4.38
N ASP A 834 30.69 16.34 3.85
CA ASP A 834 29.37 16.95 3.65
C ASP A 834 28.54 16.18 2.61
N ASN A 835 27.23 16.41 2.57
CA ASN A 835 26.31 15.94 1.52
C ASN A 835 26.42 14.42 1.24
N SER A 836 26.46 13.60 2.29
CA SER A 836 26.69 12.15 2.13
C SER A 836 25.46 11.35 2.52
N SER A 837 25.30 10.16 1.94
CA SER A 837 24.11 9.35 2.17
C SER A 837 24.32 7.84 2.12
N VAL A 838 23.51 7.13 2.89
CA VAL A 838 23.33 5.67 2.83
C VAL A 838 21.86 5.40 2.51
N ARG A 839 21.55 4.67 1.45
CA ARG A 839 20.16 4.35 1.06
C ARG A 839 19.97 2.91 0.60
N TYR A 840 18.85 2.27 0.93
CA TYR A 840 18.57 0.91 0.40
C TYR A 840 19.68 -0.08 0.74
N CYS A 841 20.29 0.02 1.93
CA CYS A 841 21.41 -0.83 2.33
C CYS A 841 20.99 -1.79 3.45
N GLU A 842 21.61 -2.97 3.44
CA GLU A 842 21.59 -3.89 4.57
C GLU A 842 22.95 -3.80 5.29
N VAL A 843 22.93 -3.50 6.58
CA VAL A 843 24.13 -3.35 7.41
C VAL A 843 23.99 -4.22 8.63
N SER A 844 24.77 -5.30 8.71
CA SER A 844 24.52 -6.37 9.67
C SER A 844 25.77 -6.92 10.33
N HIS A 845 25.62 -7.56 11.50
CA HIS A 845 26.67 -8.36 12.15
C HIS A 845 28.06 -7.71 12.27
N ASN A 846 28.14 -6.38 12.34
CA ASN A 846 29.41 -5.71 12.53
C ASN A 846 29.77 -5.73 14.03
N TRP A 847 31.07 -5.73 14.31
CA TRP A 847 31.56 -5.94 15.66
C TRP A 847 31.41 -4.72 16.57
N GLU A 848 31.24 -3.54 16.01
CA GLU A 848 31.05 -2.26 16.70
C GLU A 848 29.83 -1.55 16.07
N ASP A 849 29.90 -0.29 15.64
CA ASP A 849 28.73 0.40 15.08
C ASP A 849 28.40 -0.06 13.65
N GLY A 850 27.11 -0.10 13.33
CA GLY A 850 26.60 -0.33 11.99
C GLY A 850 26.91 0.84 11.05
N ILE A 851 26.26 1.98 11.27
CA ILE A 851 26.47 3.22 10.50
C ILE A 851 26.94 4.34 11.41
N ARG A 852 28.04 4.99 11.04
CA ARG A 852 28.58 6.14 11.75
C ARG A 852 28.58 7.39 10.88
N CYS A 853 27.76 8.37 11.24
CA CYS A 853 27.76 9.70 10.62
C CYS A 853 28.45 10.69 11.56
N GLN A 854 29.72 11.03 11.29
CA GLN A 854 30.52 11.83 12.21
C GLN A 854 30.99 13.16 11.59
N GLY A 855 30.94 14.22 12.38
CA GLY A 855 31.59 15.48 12.08
C GLY A 855 33.06 15.52 12.50
N LYS A 856 33.69 16.70 12.42
CA LYS A 856 35.13 16.90 12.62
C LYS A 856 35.50 17.32 14.06
N GLY A 857 34.53 17.31 14.97
CA GLY A 857 34.66 17.79 16.36
C GLY A 857 34.00 19.15 16.57
N THR A 858 33.64 19.46 17.82
CA THR A 858 32.87 20.67 18.18
C THR A 858 33.63 21.99 18.00
N ASP A 859 34.96 21.94 17.84
CA ASP A 859 35.82 23.09 17.55
C ASP A 859 36.03 23.31 16.04
N LYS A 860 35.47 22.45 15.18
CA LYS A 860 35.60 22.51 13.73
C LYS A 860 34.30 22.97 13.06
N PRO A 861 34.35 23.42 11.80
CA PRO A 861 33.14 23.66 11.02
C PRO A 861 32.24 22.43 11.01
N ALA A 862 30.93 22.66 11.01
CA ALA A 862 29.96 21.58 10.97
C ALA A 862 30.10 20.79 9.68
N VAL A 863 29.90 19.47 9.77
CA VAL A 863 29.64 18.63 8.60
C VAL A 863 28.15 18.73 8.29
N LEU A 864 27.81 18.89 7.02
CA LEU A 864 26.45 19.21 6.61
C LEU A 864 25.78 18.05 5.87
N ASN A 865 24.45 17.93 6.03
CA ASN A 865 23.55 17.21 5.14
C ASN A 865 23.89 15.72 5.00
N HIS A 866 23.64 14.95 6.06
CA HIS A 866 23.72 13.50 6.01
C HIS A 866 22.33 12.89 5.93
N VAL A 867 22.17 11.86 5.10
CA VAL A 867 20.90 11.13 4.97
C VAL A 867 21.14 9.62 5.09
N VAL A 868 20.43 8.97 6.01
CA VAL A 868 20.31 7.52 6.06
C VAL A 868 18.85 7.20 5.79
N ALA A 869 18.55 6.46 4.72
CA ALA A 869 17.16 6.19 4.36
C ALA A 869 16.92 4.76 3.85
N HIS A 870 15.71 4.24 4.04
CA HIS A 870 15.27 2.95 3.47
C HIS A 870 16.27 1.82 3.70
N SER A 871 16.88 1.75 4.88
CA SER A 871 17.97 0.81 5.15
C SER A 871 17.65 -0.09 6.34
N TYR A 872 18.06 -1.35 6.24
CA TYR A 872 17.93 -2.33 7.29
C TYR A 872 19.27 -2.48 8.02
N VAL A 873 19.30 -2.06 9.29
CA VAL A 873 20.51 -2.11 10.11
C VAL A 873 20.25 -3.02 11.30
N HIS A 874 20.89 -4.19 11.32
CA HIS A 874 20.53 -5.22 12.28
C HIS A 874 21.72 -5.95 12.92
N HIS A 875 21.50 -6.53 14.08
CA HIS A 875 22.44 -7.42 14.76
C HIS A 875 23.84 -6.83 14.99
N GLN A 876 23.89 -5.58 15.43
CA GLN A 876 25.13 -4.95 15.93
C GLN A 876 25.37 -5.45 17.37
N LEU A 877 25.75 -6.73 17.49
CA LEU A 877 25.78 -7.46 18.77
C LEU A 877 27.20 -7.70 19.32
N GLY A 878 28.20 -7.05 18.73
CA GLY A 878 29.60 -7.20 19.08
C GLY A 878 30.01 -6.49 20.37
N THR A 879 31.18 -5.83 20.35
CA THR A 879 31.80 -5.21 21.53
C THR A 879 31.90 -3.69 21.41
N ASN A 880 32.38 -3.00 22.46
CA ASN A 880 32.67 -1.57 22.44
C ASN A 880 31.46 -0.65 22.20
N HIS A 881 30.27 -1.04 22.70
CA HIS A 881 29.03 -0.26 22.62
C HIS A 881 28.51 -0.13 21.17
N PRO A 882 28.13 -1.27 20.55
CA PRO A 882 27.72 -1.30 19.15
C PRO A 882 26.35 -0.67 18.93
N ASP A 883 26.30 0.47 18.23
CA ASP A 883 25.03 1.12 17.88
C ASP A 883 24.61 0.80 16.44
N SER A 884 23.30 0.70 16.15
CA SER A 884 22.86 0.58 14.74
C SER A 884 23.27 1.83 13.96
N ILE A 885 22.96 3.01 14.50
CA ILE A 885 23.42 4.29 13.97
C ILE A 885 24.03 5.13 15.10
N GLN A 886 25.28 5.57 14.91
CA GLN A 886 25.95 6.50 15.80
C GLN A 886 26.29 7.80 15.08
N THR A 887 25.94 8.95 15.68
CA THR A 887 26.23 10.27 15.12
C THR A 887 26.82 11.21 16.15
N PHE A 888 27.92 11.88 15.80
CA PHE A 888 28.60 12.81 16.70
C PHE A 888 29.46 13.87 15.99
N GLY A 889 29.98 14.84 16.73
CA GLY A 889 31.13 15.64 16.28
C GLY A 889 30.80 16.89 15.46
N ASN A 890 29.70 17.59 15.76
CA ASN A 890 29.26 18.80 15.05
C ASN A 890 28.71 18.52 13.63
N LEU A 891 27.75 17.59 13.56
CA LEU A 891 26.97 17.32 12.34
C LEU A 891 25.71 18.22 12.34
N ASP A 892 25.42 18.92 11.26
CA ASP A 892 24.23 19.76 11.11
C ASP A 892 23.43 19.30 9.88
N GLN A 893 22.10 19.19 10.02
CA GLN A 893 21.18 18.62 9.03
C GLN A 893 21.42 17.12 8.81
N LEU A 894 20.92 16.31 9.73
CA LEU A 894 20.91 14.84 9.63
C LEU A 894 19.47 14.37 9.45
N THR A 895 19.22 13.56 8.44
CA THR A 895 17.93 12.88 8.24
C THR A 895 18.11 11.38 8.35
N ILE A 896 17.28 10.73 9.17
CA ILE A 896 17.12 9.27 9.23
C ILE A 896 15.67 8.98 8.91
N ASP A 897 15.43 8.31 7.78
CA ASP A 897 14.09 8.15 7.21
C ASP A 897 13.80 6.69 6.84
N SER A 898 12.66 6.18 7.27
CA SER A 898 12.15 4.87 6.84
C SER A 898 13.18 3.74 7.02
N CYS A 899 13.96 3.77 8.10
CA CYS A 899 14.93 2.73 8.42
C CYS A 899 14.35 1.70 9.39
N TYR A 900 14.78 0.44 9.24
CA TYR A 900 14.50 -0.62 10.20
C TYR A 900 15.77 -0.96 10.99
N LEU A 901 15.78 -0.64 12.29
CA LEU A 901 16.91 -0.79 13.18
C LEU A 901 16.62 -1.90 14.18
N VAL A 902 17.41 -2.97 14.17
CA VAL A 902 17.09 -4.19 14.93
C VAL A 902 18.29 -4.72 15.71
N GLY A 903 18.19 -4.79 17.03
CA GLY A 903 19.17 -5.52 17.83
C GLY A 903 20.56 -4.89 17.86
N ALA A 904 20.73 -3.93 18.78
CA ALA A 904 22.00 -3.26 19.04
C ALA A 904 22.14 -2.89 20.51
N SER A 905 23.28 -2.30 20.90
CA SER A 905 23.35 -1.65 22.21
C SER A 905 22.36 -0.49 22.28
N GLN A 906 22.38 0.36 21.26
CA GLN A 906 21.40 1.40 21.00
C GLN A 906 21.05 1.38 19.51
N ASN A 907 19.79 1.62 19.17
CA ASN A 907 19.42 1.70 17.75
C ASN A 907 19.88 3.04 17.15
N LEU A 908 19.81 4.12 17.92
CA LEU A 908 20.33 5.42 17.51
C LEU A 908 20.97 6.15 18.69
N MET A 909 22.23 6.54 18.51
CA MET A 909 22.91 7.48 19.40
C MET A 909 23.26 8.76 18.64
N SER A 910 22.58 9.86 18.96
CA SER A 910 22.92 11.17 18.41
C SER A 910 23.46 12.10 19.49
N GLU A 911 24.68 12.62 19.30
CA GLU A 911 25.29 13.58 20.20
C GLU A 911 25.87 14.75 19.43
N GLN A 912 25.83 15.97 19.97
CA GLN A 912 26.53 17.11 19.36
C GLN A 912 26.13 17.36 17.88
N CYS A 913 24.92 16.97 17.49
CA CYS A 913 24.37 17.27 16.17
C CYS A 913 23.32 18.38 16.27
N ARG A 914 22.89 18.90 15.12
CA ARG A 914 21.85 19.93 15.01
C ARG A 914 20.92 19.62 13.82
N LYS A 915 19.64 19.97 13.90
CA LYS A 915 18.63 19.74 12.84
C LYS A 915 18.57 18.26 12.46
N VAL A 916 18.25 17.44 13.46
CA VAL A 916 18.13 16.00 13.29
C VAL A 916 16.67 15.68 13.01
N VAL A 917 16.38 15.05 11.88
CA VAL A 917 15.04 14.60 11.49
C VAL A 917 15.00 13.08 11.54
N LEU A 918 14.08 12.53 12.34
CA LEU A 918 13.77 11.11 12.42
C LEU A 918 12.36 10.90 11.88
N LEU A 919 12.25 10.34 10.69
CA LEU A 919 10.97 10.15 10.01
C LEU A 919 10.71 8.67 9.77
N ASN A 920 9.52 8.20 10.14
CA ASN A 920 9.02 6.90 9.71
C ASN A 920 9.90 5.68 10.06
N ASN A 921 10.71 5.72 11.11
CA ASN A 921 11.65 4.62 11.41
C ASN A 921 11.03 3.58 12.37
N ILE A 922 11.49 2.33 12.26
CA ILE A 922 11.27 1.30 13.27
C ILE A 922 12.58 1.03 14.00
N ALA A 923 12.58 1.09 15.33
CA ALA A 923 13.70 0.71 16.19
C ALA A 923 13.25 -0.38 17.18
N PHE A 924 13.77 -1.60 17.00
CA PHE A 924 13.33 -2.78 17.74
C PHE A 924 14.51 -3.46 18.44
N GLY A 925 14.40 -3.70 19.75
CA GLY A 925 15.42 -4.41 20.53
C GLY A 925 16.70 -3.63 20.74
N SER A 926 16.84 -3.04 21.92
CA SER A 926 18.10 -2.45 22.38
C SER A 926 18.40 -2.87 23.81
N CYS A 927 19.67 -3.04 24.18
CA CYS A 927 20.02 -3.36 25.58
C CYS A 927 20.03 -2.13 26.51
N ASP A 928 20.20 -0.94 25.92
CA ASP A 928 20.23 0.34 26.62
C ASP A 928 19.04 1.21 26.13
N SER A 929 19.17 2.54 26.12
CA SER A 929 18.14 3.40 25.53
C SER A 929 18.14 3.23 24.02
N SER A 930 16.97 3.05 23.40
CA SER A 930 16.91 2.76 21.96
C SER A 930 17.30 3.98 21.13
N LEU A 931 16.63 5.11 21.35
CA LEU A 931 16.95 6.40 20.72
C LEU A 931 17.51 7.39 21.76
N ILE A 932 18.80 7.71 21.67
CA ILE A 932 19.44 8.78 22.43
C ILE A 932 19.54 10.04 21.57
N LEU A 933 18.83 11.09 21.99
CA LEU A 933 18.72 12.36 21.29
C LEU A 933 19.47 13.45 22.07
N GLY A 934 20.80 13.40 22.03
CA GLY A 934 21.74 14.39 22.61
C GLY A 934 22.07 15.56 21.66
N SER A 935 21.15 15.87 20.74
CA SER A 935 21.34 16.84 19.64
C SER A 935 20.36 18.01 19.75
N LEU A 936 20.59 19.09 19.01
CA LEU A 936 19.74 20.29 18.98
C LEU A 936 18.79 20.24 17.79
N GLU A 937 17.62 20.90 17.87
CA GLU A 937 16.69 20.97 16.73
C GLU A 937 16.28 19.57 16.24
N VAL A 938 15.76 18.74 17.15
CA VAL A 938 15.36 17.36 16.82
C VAL A 938 13.88 17.30 16.48
N GLU A 939 13.56 16.77 15.31
CA GLU A 939 12.22 16.49 14.82
C GLU A 939 12.05 14.98 14.70
N ALA A 940 11.01 14.40 15.31
CA ALA A 940 10.72 12.98 15.25
C ALA A 940 9.24 12.74 14.95
N HIS A 941 8.97 12.13 13.80
CA HIS A 941 7.63 11.93 13.27
C HIS A 941 7.41 10.49 12.83
N HIS A 942 6.27 9.89 13.20
CA HIS A 942 5.87 8.56 12.73
C HIS A 942 6.89 7.45 13.03
N ASN A 943 7.64 7.54 14.14
CA ASN A 943 8.59 6.47 14.50
C ASN A 943 7.94 5.44 15.42
N THR A 944 8.31 4.17 15.28
CA THR A 944 7.92 3.08 16.18
C THR A 944 9.15 2.55 16.92
N VAL A 945 9.16 2.62 18.25
CA VAL A 945 10.29 2.22 19.10
C VAL A 945 9.83 1.17 20.11
N ILE A 946 10.32 -0.06 19.99
CA ILE A 946 9.78 -1.21 20.73
C ILE A 946 10.91 -2.07 21.33
N GLY A 947 10.68 -2.63 22.52
CA GLY A 947 11.54 -3.67 23.11
C GLY A 947 12.91 -3.13 23.47
N VAL A 948 13.01 -2.42 24.59
CA VAL A 948 14.20 -1.65 24.93
C VAL A 948 14.71 -2.05 26.30
N GLY A 949 15.98 -1.78 26.61
CA GLY A 949 16.56 -2.22 27.88
C GLY A 949 16.38 -1.22 29.02
N TYR A 950 16.36 0.08 28.70
CA TYR A 950 16.15 1.15 29.68
C TYR A 950 14.91 2.00 29.39
N GLN A 951 14.94 2.73 28.29
CA GLN A 951 13.83 3.57 27.84
C GLN A 951 13.83 3.69 26.30
N PRO A 952 12.66 3.87 25.65
CA PRO A 952 12.58 3.99 24.21
C PRO A 952 13.29 5.23 23.69
N MET A 953 13.04 6.38 24.33
CA MET A 953 13.59 7.66 23.90
C MET A 953 14.17 8.43 25.10
N SER A 954 15.38 8.97 24.90
CA SER A 954 16.06 9.82 25.88
C SER A 954 16.33 11.19 25.30
N TRP A 955 15.63 12.21 25.80
CA TRP A 955 15.83 13.61 25.43
C TRP A 955 16.93 14.21 26.29
N ASN A 956 18.17 13.98 25.88
CA ASN A 956 19.35 14.43 26.63
C ASN A 956 19.66 15.89 26.29
N HIS A 957 19.26 16.79 27.19
CA HIS A 957 19.64 18.18 27.13
C HIS A 957 21.03 18.42 27.75
N LYS A 958 21.84 19.25 27.12
CA LYS A 958 23.02 19.85 27.76
C LYS A 958 22.64 21.20 28.36
N ALA A 959 22.66 21.28 29.69
CA ALA A 959 22.25 22.47 30.46
C ALA A 959 22.77 23.79 29.85
N GLY A 960 21.85 24.73 29.56
CA GLY A 960 22.17 26.09 29.11
C GLY A 960 22.03 26.40 27.61
N LEU A 961 21.59 25.47 26.76
CA LEU A 961 21.32 25.72 25.32
C LEU A 961 19.82 25.66 25.02
N PRO A 962 19.25 26.56 24.18
CA PRO A 962 17.86 26.44 23.75
C PRO A 962 17.72 25.26 22.76
N GLN A 963 17.04 24.19 23.14
CA GLN A 963 16.72 23.06 22.24
C GLN A 963 15.31 23.25 21.67
N THR A 964 15.16 23.65 20.41
CA THR A 964 13.86 23.53 19.71
C THR A 964 13.67 22.09 19.19
N GLY A 965 12.43 21.62 19.01
CA GLY A 965 12.17 20.28 18.47
C GLY A 965 10.67 19.95 18.38
N ALA A 966 10.32 18.94 17.59
CA ALA A 966 8.94 18.52 17.33
C ALA A 966 8.80 16.98 17.42
N PHE A 967 7.80 16.49 18.15
CA PHE A 967 7.57 15.06 18.34
C PHE A 967 6.09 14.72 18.10
N PHE A 968 5.78 14.10 16.97
CA PHE A 968 4.39 13.79 16.61
C PHE A 968 4.25 12.38 16.05
N ASP A 969 3.09 11.76 16.31
CA ASP A 969 2.71 10.49 15.69
C ASP A 969 3.67 9.33 16.00
N ASN A 970 4.44 9.40 17.09
CA ASN A 970 5.38 8.34 17.45
C ASN A 970 4.72 7.29 18.35
N VAL A 971 5.18 6.05 18.22
CA VAL A 971 4.81 4.90 19.07
C VAL A 971 6.03 4.46 19.86
N ALA A 972 5.89 4.29 21.18
CA ALA A 972 6.96 3.85 22.07
C ALA A 972 6.47 2.80 23.07
N ASP A 973 6.92 1.55 22.91
CA ASP A 973 6.64 0.44 23.82
C ASP A 973 7.91 -0.08 24.49
N THR A 974 7.93 -0.04 25.82
CA THR A 974 9.08 -0.59 26.56
C THR A 974 9.13 -2.12 26.51
N LEU A 975 7.98 -2.80 26.47
CA LEU A 975 7.84 -4.24 26.75
C LEU A 975 8.40 -4.68 28.12
N HIS A 976 8.49 -3.75 29.09
CA HIS A 976 8.89 -4.03 30.47
C HIS A 976 8.35 -2.96 31.47
N THR A 977 8.77 -3.04 32.74
CA THR A 977 8.41 -2.12 33.86
C THR A 977 9.03 -0.73 33.77
N GLY A 978 9.83 -0.46 32.74
CA GLY A 978 10.69 0.70 32.67
C GLY A 978 9.94 1.98 32.38
N ARG A 979 10.72 3.03 32.07
CA ARG A 979 10.17 4.33 31.72
C ARG A 979 9.97 4.39 30.21
N CYS A 980 8.85 4.98 29.81
CA CYS A 980 8.55 5.21 28.39
C CYS A 980 9.20 6.50 27.89
N LEU A 981 9.39 7.48 28.77
CA LEU A 981 9.92 8.79 28.41
C LEU A 981 10.95 9.29 29.41
N ASN A 982 12.07 9.80 28.90
CA ASN A 982 13.09 10.48 29.69
C ASN A 982 13.34 11.90 29.16
N VAL A 983 13.03 12.89 29.98
CA VAL A 983 13.26 14.32 29.71
C VAL A 983 14.27 14.85 30.73
N ASN A 984 15.48 15.17 30.28
CA ASN A 984 16.57 15.53 31.20
C ASN A 984 16.64 17.01 31.62
N ASP A 985 15.83 17.91 31.05
CA ASP A 985 15.81 19.34 31.43
C ASP A 985 14.72 19.65 32.49
N ALA A 986 15.13 20.26 33.60
CA ALA A 986 14.25 20.66 34.68
C ALA A 986 13.55 22.01 34.44
N ASN A 987 13.99 22.82 33.46
CA ASN A 987 13.59 24.22 33.27
C ASN A 987 12.67 24.43 32.05
N LYS A 988 11.52 23.74 32.02
CA LYS A 988 10.45 23.84 30.99
C LYS A 988 10.88 23.54 29.53
N PRO A 989 10.08 22.76 28.78
CA PRO A 989 10.50 22.24 27.49
C PRO A 989 10.54 23.32 26.40
N TYR A 990 11.63 23.39 25.65
CA TYR A 990 11.73 24.15 24.41
C TYR A 990 11.27 23.32 23.17
N TYR A 991 10.56 22.20 23.36
CA TYR A 991 10.02 21.35 22.28
C TYR A 991 8.48 21.43 22.20
N THR A 992 7.93 21.03 21.06
CA THR A 992 6.50 20.76 20.85
C THR A 992 6.26 19.27 20.68
N ALA A 993 5.30 18.69 21.41
CA ALA A 993 4.95 17.28 21.25
C ALA A 993 3.43 17.10 21.34
N ASP A 994 2.86 16.27 20.47
CA ASP A 994 1.46 15.86 20.53
C ASP A 994 1.19 14.61 19.69
N TYR A 995 0.06 13.92 19.91
CA TYR A 995 -0.33 12.73 19.15
C TYR A 995 0.69 11.57 19.21
N ASN A 996 1.28 11.33 20.37
CA ASN A 996 2.22 10.22 20.61
C ASN A 996 1.57 9.12 21.47
N ALA A 997 1.93 7.87 21.20
CA ALA A 997 1.46 6.71 21.92
C ALA A 997 2.60 6.08 22.75
N TYR A 998 2.40 5.98 24.06
CA TYR A 998 3.39 5.41 24.97
C TYR A 998 2.81 4.19 25.69
N TYR A 999 3.62 3.15 25.87
CA TYR A 999 3.20 2.01 26.68
C TYR A 999 4.31 1.34 27.48
N ARG A 1000 3.88 0.82 28.62
CA ARG A 1000 4.64 -0.02 29.53
C ARG A 1000 3.74 -1.10 30.08
N ARG A 1001 4.24 -2.34 30.09
CA ARG A 1001 3.42 -3.52 30.42
C ARG A 1001 3.19 -3.69 31.93
N GLU A 1002 4.00 -3.09 32.81
CA GLU A 1002 3.96 -3.33 34.27
C GLU A 1002 3.90 -2.03 35.10
N THR A 1003 3.05 -1.98 36.14
CA THR A 1003 2.47 -0.72 36.68
C THR A 1003 3.16 -0.10 37.91
N THR A 1004 4.23 -0.69 38.44
CA THR A 1004 4.78 -0.28 39.76
C THR A 1004 5.79 0.88 39.71
N ALA A 1005 6.33 1.23 38.55
CA ALA A 1005 7.28 2.34 38.39
C ALA A 1005 6.58 3.62 37.88
N SER A 1006 7.32 4.73 37.79
CA SER A 1006 6.86 5.99 37.19
C SER A 1006 7.15 6.02 35.69
N PRO A 1007 6.21 6.40 34.80
CA PRO A 1007 6.39 6.26 33.35
C PRO A 1007 7.35 7.28 32.75
N VAL A 1008 7.61 8.36 33.48
CA VAL A 1008 8.40 9.50 33.02
C VAL A 1008 9.57 9.75 33.99
N LEU A 1009 10.77 9.96 33.46
CA LEU A 1009 11.86 10.66 34.16
C LEU A 1009 11.84 12.13 33.73
N TRP A 1010 11.77 13.07 34.67
CA TRP A 1010 11.77 14.51 34.36
C TRP A 1010 12.82 15.25 35.19
N GLY A 1011 13.83 15.85 34.56
CA GLY A 1011 14.84 16.67 35.24
C GLY A 1011 15.53 15.96 36.41
N GLN A 1012 15.87 14.67 36.23
CA GLN A 1012 16.40 13.78 37.29
C GLN A 1012 15.41 13.45 38.43
N ALA A 1013 14.12 13.74 38.29
CA ALA A 1013 13.08 13.24 39.18
C ALA A 1013 12.57 11.86 38.72
N TYR A 1014 12.61 10.87 39.62
CA TYR A 1014 12.40 9.45 39.30
C TYR A 1014 10.96 8.96 39.54
N SER A 1015 10.04 9.84 39.97
CA SER A 1015 8.73 9.47 40.54
C SER A 1015 7.51 10.09 39.85
N TRP A 1016 7.64 10.64 38.64
CA TRP A 1016 6.56 11.39 38.00
C TRP A 1016 5.50 10.50 37.37
N THR A 1017 4.23 10.80 37.60
CA THR A 1017 3.10 10.20 36.90
C THR A 1017 2.94 10.79 35.49
N TRP A 1018 2.06 10.20 34.67
CA TRP A 1018 1.70 10.76 33.36
C TRP A 1018 1.04 12.15 33.51
N ASP A 1019 0.13 12.30 34.46
CA ASP A 1019 -0.53 13.58 34.73
C ASP A 1019 0.45 14.65 35.24
N ASP A 1020 1.44 14.28 36.07
CA ASP A 1020 2.49 15.22 36.50
C ASP A 1020 3.26 15.76 35.28
N TYR A 1021 3.57 14.87 34.32
CA TYR A 1021 4.24 15.23 33.08
C TYR A 1021 3.40 16.16 32.22
N LEU A 1022 2.14 15.83 31.93
CA LEU A 1022 1.26 16.67 31.12
C LEU A 1022 1.09 18.06 31.72
N ASN A 1023 0.87 18.13 33.04
CA ASN A 1023 0.67 19.39 33.75
C ASN A 1023 1.93 20.28 33.77
N ALA A 1024 3.12 19.70 33.90
CA ALA A 1024 4.34 20.49 33.96
C ALA A 1024 4.90 20.86 32.57
N SER A 1025 4.77 19.96 31.59
CA SER A 1025 5.27 20.17 30.23
C SER A 1025 4.36 21.11 29.42
N GLY A 1026 3.04 20.98 29.57
CA GLY A 1026 2.05 21.62 28.71
C GLY A 1026 2.06 21.09 27.27
N GLN A 1027 2.62 19.90 27.05
CA GLN A 1027 2.71 19.20 25.76
C GLN A 1027 1.86 17.92 25.80
N ASP A 1028 1.76 17.21 24.67
CA ASP A 1028 1.20 15.87 24.59
C ASP A 1028 -0.30 15.78 24.98
N ALA A 1029 -1.09 16.79 24.56
CA ALA A 1029 -2.49 16.92 24.94
C ALA A 1029 -3.41 15.81 24.39
N HIS A 1030 -3.11 15.28 23.21
CA HIS A 1030 -3.80 14.17 22.54
C HIS A 1030 -3.00 12.86 22.63
N SER A 1031 -1.84 12.88 23.29
CA SER A 1031 -1.01 11.71 23.53
C SER A 1031 -1.53 10.89 24.70
N TYR A 1032 -1.19 9.60 24.72
CA TYR A 1032 -1.68 8.70 25.76
C TYR A 1032 -0.63 7.71 26.24
N ASN A 1033 -0.86 7.18 27.45
CA ASN A 1033 -0.07 6.12 28.05
C ASN A 1033 -0.95 4.91 28.38
N SER A 1034 -1.13 4.02 27.41
CA SER A 1034 -1.99 2.83 27.53
C SER A 1034 -1.58 1.75 26.53
N GLU A 1035 -2.12 0.55 26.69
CA GLU A 1035 -1.80 -0.60 25.83
C GLU A 1035 -2.03 -0.29 24.35
N LEU A 1036 -1.03 -0.60 23.53
CA LEU A 1036 -1.00 -0.23 22.10
C LEU A 1036 -1.71 -1.23 21.20
N LEU A 1037 -1.85 -2.49 21.62
CA LEU A 1037 -2.52 -3.54 20.84
C LEU A 1037 -1.99 -3.64 19.39
N LEU A 1038 -0.66 -3.70 19.24
CA LEU A 1038 0.00 -3.88 17.95
C LEU A 1038 -0.19 -5.32 17.43
N THR A 1039 -0.22 -5.50 16.11
CA THR A 1039 -0.62 -6.74 15.43
C THR A 1039 0.19 -7.98 15.85
N ASN A 1040 1.53 -7.89 15.84
CA ASN A 1040 2.42 -8.97 16.27
C ASN A 1040 3.66 -8.40 16.98
N THR A 1041 3.57 -8.29 18.31
CA THR A 1041 4.67 -7.84 19.17
C THR A 1041 5.00 -8.87 20.24
N PRO A 1042 6.26 -8.93 20.71
CA PRO A 1042 6.59 -9.73 21.89
C PRO A 1042 5.76 -9.24 23.09
N VAL A 1043 5.41 -10.16 23.99
CA VAL A 1043 4.71 -9.84 25.24
C VAL A 1043 5.66 -9.27 26.29
N LEU A 1044 6.95 -9.60 26.20
CA LEU A 1044 7.99 -9.15 27.13
C LEU A 1044 9.32 -9.00 26.40
N PHE A 1045 10.13 -8.04 26.83
CA PHE A 1045 11.52 -7.92 26.42
C PHE A 1045 12.42 -7.80 27.65
N ARG A 1046 13.57 -8.47 27.64
CA ARG A 1046 14.58 -8.39 28.71
C ARG A 1046 15.99 -8.46 28.15
N ARG A 1047 16.86 -7.58 28.65
CA ARG A 1047 18.31 -7.72 28.48
C ARG A 1047 18.86 -8.85 29.35
N LEU A 1048 19.92 -9.49 28.89
CA LEU A 1048 20.65 -10.49 29.67
C LEU A 1048 21.45 -9.85 30.82
N SER A 1049 21.78 -10.67 31.83
CA SER A 1049 22.72 -10.28 32.88
C SER A 1049 24.13 -10.08 32.28
N ARG A 1050 24.76 -8.93 32.54
CA ARG A 1050 26.11 -8.61 32.05
C ARG A 1050 27.21 -9.43 32.73
N ASP A 1051 26.93 -9.96 33.94
CA ASP A 1051 27.93 -10.56 34.82
C ASP A 1051 27.91 -12.11 34.79
N VAL A 1052 26.91 -12.72 34.17
CA VAL A 1052 26.73 -14.19 34.17
C VAL A 1052 26.45 -14.68 32.75
N LYS A 1053 27.28 -15.61 32.27
CA LYS A 1053 27.13 -16.16 30.92
C LYS A 1053 25.97 -17.15 30.84
N PRO A 1054 25.12 -17.06 29.80
CA PRO A 1054 24.18 -18.13 29.49
C PRO A 1054 24.93 -19.40 29.06
N THR A 1055 24.32 -20.56 29.30
CA THR A 1055 24.70 -21.83 28.68
C THR A 1055 23.76 -22.11 27.51
N ALA A 1056 24.03 -23.14 26.71
CA ALA A 1056 23.16 -23.48 25.59
C ALA A 1056 21.69 -23.73 26.00
N THR A 1057 21.42 -24.13 27.25
CA THR A 1057 20.06 -24.42 27.71
C THR A 1057 19.57 -23.50 28.81
N ARG A 1058 20.36 -22.52 29.26
CA ARG A 1058 20.04 -21.69 30.43
C ARG A 1058 20.48 -20.25 30.24
N ILE A 1059 19.55 -19.32 30.41
CA ILE A 1059 19.78 -17.87 30.22
C ILE A 1059 19.60 -17.15 31.55
N PHE A 1060 20.56 -16.32 31.95
CA PHE A 1060 20.52 -15.58 33.22
C PHE A 1060 20.01 -14.14 33.03
N MET A 1061 18.93 -13.80 33.73
CA MET A 1061 18.27 -12.49 33.71
C MET A 1061 17.21 -12.39 34.81
N THR A 1062 16.62 -11.20 34.98
CA THR A 1062 15.41 -11.07 35.80
C THR A 1062 14.25 -11.86 35.19
N THR A 1063 13.66 -12.78 35.95
CA THR A 1063 12.65 -13.74 35.45
C THR A 1063 11.19 -13.27 35.58
N THR A 1064 10.95 -12.10 36.18
CA THR A 1064 9.60 -11.53 36.28
C THR A 1064 8.95 -11.38 34.89
N GLY A 1065 7.80 -12.02 34.70
CA GLY A 1065 7.03 -12.00 33.46
C GLY A 1065 7.24 -13.22 32.53
N PHE A 1066 8.10 -14.17 32.89
CA PHE A 1066 8.29 -15.41 32.12
C PHE A 1066 7.58 -16.59 32.78
N SER A 1067 7.03 -17.48 31.95
CA SER A 1067 6.36 -18.71 32.37
C SER A 1067 6.88 -19.93 31.62
N VAL A 1068 6.83 -21.10 32.25
CA VAL A 1068 7.07 -22.38 31.57
C VAL A 1068 6.00 -22.57 30.49
N GLY A 1069 6.42 -22.93 29.28
CA GLY A 1069 5.57 -23.07 28.10
C GLY A 1069 5.54 -21.84 27.18
N ASP A 1070 6.07 -20.70 27.62
CA ASP A 1070 6.29 -19.55 26.74
C ASP A 1070 7.37 -19.87 25.70
N ASN A 1071 7.26 -19.28 24.52
CA ASN A 1071 8.28 -19.29 23.48
C ASN A 1071 9.08 -17.99 23.52
N VAL A 1072 10.40 -18.11 23.51
CA VAL A 1072 11.31 -16.97 23.51
C VAL A 1072 12.18 -16.99 22.27
N GLU A 1073 12.46 -15.79 21.78
CA GLU A 1073 13.46 -15.53 20.75
C GLU A 1073 14.65 -14.84 21.38
N ILE A 1074 15.84 -15.16 20.88
CA ILE A 1074 17.10 -14.73 21.46
C ILE A 1074 17.83 -13.91 20.41
N ASN A 1075 18.21 -12.68 20.76
CA ASN A 1075 18.96 -11.81 19.88
C ASN A 1075 18.35 -11.63 18.47
N PHE A 1076 17.06 -11.94 18.30
CA PHE A 1076 16.33 -11.90 17.03
C PHE A 1076 16.84 -12.82 15.93
N ASP A 1077 17.40 -13.96 16.33
CA ASP A 1077 17.91 -15.01 15.44
C ASP A 1077 16.83 -15.78 14.65
N GLY A 1078 15.55 -15.43 14.82
CA GLY A 1078 14.42 -16.07 14.16
C GLY A 1078 14.03 -17.44 14.76
N ASN A 1079 14.78 -17.96 15.74
CA ASN A 1079 14.52 -19.24 16.34
C ASN A 1079 13.70 -19.09 17.63
N LEU A 1080 12.61 -19.84 17.73
CA LEU A 1080 11.82 -19.92 18.95
C LEU A 1080 12.27 -21.08 19.84
N HIS A 1081 12.45 -20.77 21.12
CA HIS A 1081 12.81 -21.72 22.16
C HIS A 1081 11.72 -21.76 23.23
N ALA A 1082 11.21 -22.95 23.54
CA ALA A 1082 10.24 -23.10 24.61
C ALA A 1082 10.92 -23.02 25.98
N ILE A 1083 10.36 -22.25 26.90
CA ILE A 1083 10.79 -22.20 28.30
C ILE A 1083 10.35 -23.49 29.00
N VAL A 1084 11.32 -24.27 29.46
CA VAL A 1084 11.09 -25.54 30.19
C VAL A 1084 11.32 -25.41 31.70
N GLY A 1085 11.91 -24.30 32.16
CA GLY A 1085 12.10 -24.02 33.58
C GLY A 1085 12.30 -22.53 33.85
N VAL A 1086 11.84 -22.05 35.00
CA VAL A 1086 12.03 -20.68 35.46
C VAL A 1086 12.59 -20.71 36.89
N GLY A 1087 13.81 -20.20 37.04
CA GLY A 1087 14.48 -19.99 38.32
C GLY A 1087 14.30 -18.58 38.87
N ALA A 1088 15.05 -18.25 39.92
CA ALA A 1088 15.01 -16.91 40.53
C ALA A 1088 15.64 -15.83 39.63
N ASP A 1089 16.67 -16.20 38.89
CA ASP A 1089 17.51 -15.32 38.05
C ASP A 1089 17.90 -15.99 36.72
N TYR A 1090 17.18 -17.04 36.31
CA TYR A 1090 17.40 -17.72 35.04
C TYR A 1090 16.14 -18.34 34.46
N ILE A 1091 16.13 -18.56 33.14
CA ILE A 1091 15.21 -19.48 32.46
C ILE A 1091 15.99 -20.64 31.83
N ASP A 1092 15.36 -21.81 31.77
CA ASP A 1092 15.83 -22.96 31.00
C ASP A 1092 15.01 -23.06 29.71
N ILE A 1093 15.68 -23.32 28.58
CA ILE A 1093 15.10 -23.34 27.24
C ILE A 1093 15.28 -24.69 26.51
N SER A 1094 14.38 -25.00 25.59
CA SER A 1094 14.44 -26.17 24.70
C SER A 1094 13.82 -25.87 23.31
N PRO A 1095 14.47 -26.24 22.19
CA PRO A 1095 15.83 -26.77 22.11
C PRO A 1095 16.83 -25.76 22.68
N GLY A 1096 17.98 -26.22 23.14
CA GLY A 1096 19.06 -25.31 23.54
C GLY A 1096 19.69 -24.64 22.33
N ASP A 1097 20.28 -23.47 22.51
CA ASP A 1097 21.00 -22.73 21.48
C ASP A 1097 22.52 -22.73 21.76
N SER A 1098 23.27 -23.44 20.91
CA SER A 1098 24.73 -23.55 21.03
C SER A 1098 25.50 -22.30 20.59
N THR A 1099 24.87 -21.38 19.86
CA THR A 1099 25.50 -20.16 19.34
C THR A 1099 25.89 -19.21 20.49
N PHE A 1100 25.11 -19.20 21.58
CA PHE A 1100 25.44 -18.52 22.84
C PHE A 1100 26.86 -18.79 23.35
N VAL A 1101 27.28 -20.06 23.31
CA VAL A 1101 28.52 -20.50 23.96
C VAL A 1101 29.73 -20.03 23.15
N ARG A 1102 29.64 -20.11 21.81
CA ARG A 1102 30.69 -19.70 20.88
C ARG A 1102 30.96 -18.20 20.89
N ASN A 1103 29.91 -17.37 20.99
CA ASN A 1103 30.03 -15.91 20.95
C ASN A 1103 30.24 -15.23 22.32
N SER A 1104 30.20 -15.99 23.42
CA SER A 1104 30.31 -15.48 24.81
C SER A 1104 31.64 -14.78 25.17
N LYS A 1105 32.60 -14.71 24.23
CA LYS A 1105 33.88 -14.01 24.35
C LYS A 1105 33.90 -12.60 23.71
N ALA A 1106 32.84 -12.19 23.04
CA ALA A 1106 32.43 -10.80 23.05
C ALA A 1106 31.79 -10.49 24.42
N GLN A 1107 31.71 -9.25 24.88
CA GLN A 1107 30.70 -8.95 25.90
C GLN A 1107 29.33 -9.08 25.21
N PRO A 1108 28.32 -9.68 25.84
CA PRO A 1108 26.93 -9.50 25.42
C PRO A 1108 26.49 -8.09 25.85
N ASN A 1109 27.16 -7.04 25.35
CA ASN A 1109 26.76 -5.67 25.67
C ASN A 1109 25.33 -5.45 25.18
N ALA A 1110 24.97 -6.06 24.05
CA ALA A 1110 23.71 -5.89 23.34
C ALA A 1110 22.78 -7.12 23.34
N TRP A 1111 22.97 -8.13 24.20
CA TRP A 1111 22.11 -9.34 24.12
C TRP A 1111 20.81 -9.22 24.90
N PHE A 1112 19.76 -9.84 24.38
CA PHE A 1112 18.41 -9.77 24.91
C PHE A 1112 17.56 -11.00 24.55
N VAL A 1113 16.45 -11.14 25.26
CA VAL A 1113 15.40 -12.13 25.05
C VAL A 1113 14.07 -11.41 24.82
N ALA A 1114 13.38 -11.78 23.75
CA ALA A 1114 11.99 -11.43 23.49
C ALA A 1114 11.09 -12.63 23.84
N ASN A 1115 10.12 -12.43 24.73
CA ASN A 1115 9.10 -13.43 25.02
C ASN A 1115 7.92 -13.23 24.08
N TRP A 1116 7.57 -14.25 23.33
CA TRP A 1116 6.45 -14.29 22.40
C TRP A 1116 5.23 -15.03 23.00
N GLY A 1117 5.30 -15.44 24.27
CA GLY A 1117 4.22 -16.12 24.96
C GLY A 1117 3.89 -17.45 24.28
N SER A 1118 2.62 -17.68 23.94
CA SER A 1118 2.22 -18.93 23.27
C SER A 1118 2.44 -18.94 21.75
N ALA A 1119 2.93 -17.84 21.16
CA ALA A 1119 3.12 -17.75 19.72
C ALA A 1119 4.20 -18.75 19.25
N THR A 1120 3.93 -19.40 18.13
CA THR A 1120 4.84 -20.40 17.50
C THR A 1120 5.48 -19.88 16.22
N THR A 1121 5.15 -18.64 15.83
CA THR A 1121 5.68 -17.92 14.69
C THR A 1121 5.93 -16.46 15.10
N VAL A 1122 6.91 -15.84 14.47
CA VAL A 1122 7.33 -14.45 14.71
C VAL A 1122 7.23 -13.70 13.40
N THR A 1123 6.34 -12.71 13.30
CA THR A 1123 6.15 -11.90 12.08
C THR A 1123 6.55 -10.44 12.27
N ARG A 1124 6.74 -9.99 13.52
CA ARG A 1124 7.23 -8.63 13.90
C ARG A 1124 6.44 -7.49 13.26
N ASP A 1125 5.15 -7.69 13.04
CA ASP A 1125 4.24 -6.67 12.54
C ASP A 1125 3.86 -5.68 13.65
N PHE A 1126 4.42 -4.47 13.57
CA PHE A 1126 4.23 -3.41 14.56
C PHE A 1126 3.13 -2.41 14.19
N THR A 1127 2.28 -2.75 13.20
CA THR A 1127 1.12 -1.92 12.87
C THR A 1127 0.07 -1.93 13.99
N PRO A 1128 -0.70 -0.84 14.16
CA PRO A 1128 -1.85 -0.83 15.06
C PRO A 1128 -2.90 -1.88 14.65
N GLY A 1129 -3.23 -2.80 15.56
CA GLY A 1129 -4.33 -3.75 15.34
C GLY A 1129 -5.70 -3.07 15.35
N ALA A 1130 -6.76 -3.81 14.98
CA ALA A 1130 -8.11 -3.27 14.81
C ALA A 1130 -8.69 -2.57 16.07
N ALA A 1131 -8.25 -2.95 17.27
CA ALA A 1131 -8.66 -2.35 18.54
C ALA A 1131 -7.65 -1.34 19.09
N SER A 1132 -6.57 -1.08 18.37
CA SER A 1132 -5.49 -0.21 18.83
C SER A 1132 -5.96 1.24 18.94
N PRO A 1133 -5.67 1.93 20.06
CA PRO A 1133 -5.91 3.37 20.16
C PRO A 1133 -5.04 4.21 19.22
N ALA A 1134 -3.98 3.63 18.62
CA ALA A 1134 -3.12 4.31 17.64
C ALA A 1134 -3.74 4.33 16.23
N LEU A 1135 -4.75 3.50 15.97
CA LEU A 1135 -5.40 3.39 14.66
C LEU A 1135 -6.25 4.65 14.38
N GLY A 1136 -5.92 5.38 13.31
CA GLY A 1136 -6.63 6.60 12.89
C GLY A 1136 -6.55 7.80 13.84
N SER A 1137 -5.72 7.72 14.88
CA SER A 1137 -5.62 8.74 15.95
C SER A 1137 -4.45 9.70 15.77
N GLY A 1138 -3.67 9.59 14.68
CA GLY A 1138 -2.57 10.50 14.38
C GLY A 1138 -3.03 11.93 14.08
N SER A 1139 -2.09 12.86 14.10
CA SER A 1139 -2.29 14.29 13.91
C SER A 1139 -2.97 14.66 12.58
N SER A 1140 -2.84 13.80 11.58
CA SER A 1140 -3.44 13.91 10.24
C SER A 1140 -4.71 13.05 10.05
N GLY A 1141 -5.17 12.34 11.09
CA GLY A 1141 -6.23 11.32 11.01
C GLY A 1141 -5.76 9.94 10.52
N GLY A 1142 -4.46 9.76 10.29
CA GLY A 1142 -3.82 8.48 9.99
C GLY A 1142 -3.44 7.68 11.25
N ASN A 1143 -2.70 6.59 11.07
CA ASN A 1143 -2.18 5.79 12.17
C ASN A 1143 -0.97 6.46 12.82
N MET A 1144 -0.82 6.36 14.15
CA MET A 1144 0.45 6.67 14.82
C MET A 1144 1.45 5.53 14.59
N GLY A 1145 2.73 5.86 14.50
CA GLY A 1145 3.83 4.92 14.28
C GLY A 1145 4.29 4.87 12.82
N SER A 1146 5.30 4.05 12.59
CA SER A 1146 5.93 3.85 11.28
C SER A 1146 5.08 2.98 10.35
N THR A 1147 5.20 3.25 9.06
CA THR A 1147 4.63 2.46 7.95
C THR A 1147 5.65 1.51 7.30
N VAL A 1148 6.90 1.47 7.79
CA VAL A 1148 7.91 0.53 7.31
C VAL A 1148 7.39 -0.90 7.50
N ASN A 1149 7.53 -1.74 6.46
CA ASN A 1149 7.18 -3.15 6.50
C ASN A 1149 8.41 -3.97 6.94
N PRO A 1150 8.44 -4.49 8.18
CA PRO A 1150 9.60 -5.23 8.69
C PRO A 1150 9.93 -6.47 7.86
N LEU A 1151 8.91 -7.21 7.40
CA LEU A 1151 9.09 -8.43 6.64
C LEU A 1151 9.76 -8.17 5.28
N ALA A 1152 9.35 -7.09 4.59
CA ALA A 1152 9.97 -6.69 3.34
C ALA A 1152 11.46 -6.31 3.56
N TYR A 1153 11.74 -5.54 4.63
CA TYR A 1153 13.11 -5.13 4.96
C TYR A 1153 14.00 -6.32 5.36
N GLU A 1154 13.47 -7.31 6.08
CA GLU A 1154 14.17 -8.56 6.41
C GLU A 1154 14.47 -9.41 5.17
N LEU A 1155 13.65 -9.30 4.12
CA LEU A 1155 13.91 -9.91 2.81
C LEU A 1155 14.82 -9.04 1.92
N GLY A 1156 15.25 -7.88 2.42
CA GLY A 1156 16.05 -6.90 1.69
C GLY A 1156 15.30 -6.20 0.55
N ASP A 1157 13.96 -6.23 0.58
CA ASP A 1157 13.05 -5.49 -0.30
C ASP A 1157 12.62 -4.21 0.42
N PHE A 1158 13.39 -3.14 0.22
CA PHE A 1158 13.18 -1.89 0.95
C PHE A 1158 12.16 -0.97 0.26
N ASN A 1159 11.89 -1.24 -1.02
CA ASN A 1159 10.99 -0.47 -1.88
C ASN A 1159 9.59 -1.12 -1.98
N GLY A 1160 9.43 -2.39 -1.59
CA GLY A 1160 8.16 -3.12 -1.57
C GLY A 1160 7.75 -3.72 -2.92
N ASP A 1161 8.66 -3.84 -3.89
CA ASP A 1161 8.39 -4.38 -5.22
C ASP A 1161 8.38 -5.92 -5.28
N GLY A 1162 8.59 -6.57 -4.14
CA GLY A 1162 8.66 -8.03 -4.00
C GLY A 1162 10.02 -8.60 -4.38
N ARG A 1163 11.02 -7.76 -4.67
CA ARG A 1163 12.36 -8.15 -5.08
C ARG A 1163 13.42 -7.55 -4.17
N ARG A 1164 14.41 -8.37 -3.83
CA ARG A 1164 15.54 -7.94 -3.01
C ARG A 1164 16.37 -6.85 -3.72
N ASP A 1165 16.55 -5.70 -3.05
CA ASP A 1165 17.27 -4.51 -3.52
C ASP A 1165 18.79 -4.62 -3.37
N VAL A 1166 19.26 -5.43 -2.41
CA VAL A 1166 20.68 -5.66 -2.11
C VAL A 1166 21.20 -6.96 -2.74
N PRO A 1167 22.51 -7.10 -3.02
CA PRO A 1167 23.09 -8.35 -3.52
C PRO A 1167 22.99 -9.46 -2.49
N ASP A 1168 22.71 -10.68 -2.94
CA ASP A 1168 22.49 -11.86 -2.07
C ASP A 1168 23.53 -12.00 -0.97
N ALA A 1169 23.06 -12.35 0.23
CA ALA A 1169 23.93 -12.72 1.33
C ALA A 1169 24.79 -13.94 0.95
N PRO A 1170 26.03 -14.04 1.47
CA PRO A 1170 26.81 -15.26 1.36
C PRO A 1170 26.01 -16.46 1.92
N PRO A 1171 26.27 -17.71 1.48
CA PRO A 1171 25.46 -18.88 1.86
C PRO A 1171 25.43 -19.22 3.37
N ASP A 1172 26.22 -18.52 4.18
CA ASP A 1172 26.56 -18.87 5.56
C ASP A 1172 25.98 -17.88 6.60
N GLU A 1173 25.27 -16.83 6.16
CA GLU A 1173 24.64 -15.79 7.00
C GLU A 1173 23.12 -15.88 7.05
#